data_AF-A0A5E4NEB3-F1
#
_entry.id   AF-A0A5E4NEB3-F1
#
_cell.length_a   1.000
_cell.length_b   1.000
_cell.length_c   1.000
_cell.angle_alpha   90.00
_cell.angle_beta   90.00
_cell.angle_gamma   90.00
#
_symmetry.space_group_name_H-M   'P 1'
#
loop_
_entity.id
_entity.type
_entity.pdbx_description
1 polymer ?
#
loop_
_entity_poly.entity_id
_entity_poly.type
_entity_poly.pdbx_seq_one_letter_code
_entity_poly.pdbx_strand_id
1 'polypeptide(L)'
;MFTCSICDETFVGVDQDSIYTTRCGHVFHHRCLTEWLDRAHTCPHCRSAVTKNNLLKLFLQVDPNARVIWNRKTEEELNSLNEQLKTLGGREKYFVSTITSLETQLENVQAVNRTYNQSVQIAKLECELLKSKLRVLTNQLATININYKLLDDIKKNIETQFSLEKVKNKSLEKSLYELQCVNSVIIDKLKFEIADLKTEKAYFQSKCHNLENGNNCAVPSTSKEIIKKEPIPSHEIQIKNESFYGHDPQLNLSSKKFLLGCVFLIVEDFNQCEDICNDTSMSKLNIIEHGGSVEQVYSSRITHIVCGTQKNFNVEQGVQDGKRCITDFWLTDIISQKKMLPPWLAHHFPTPYSEEDLPCRQYQIVIANFDSNEYHKVKLIVELTGANVVNEVTSSVDIVVTLKFEGTLVETALALNVPVVNVQWLNDILCGAQIGLKNPKNNKYQHFDLFDPFAVNYDMVSHLMEAWKTPVIFLKNEEVYDLTKSPTNCKRKKTNDYPEVINLDDEDDNDDEAIIITYFKNKDQPKNPCVIFCGFTMTEQEELKLIVLQLGGKMATQYNDGTHLVMKEPLKTIPFLCCLSTINQIVNAQWLRDSQLISEFKDEVDYCFQEIFDGNTMVCNVPNVLANSRRSQLFKNLTFFVTPGIQSPPSTYIKEIIISAGGTIETILRSENAINSLPPNHYFIISCLEDACSIPDILEINHVIYSSDFVTNSVMKQSIDFKDNYLSISSNCNIMPILNI
;
A
#
# COMPACT_ATOMS: atom_id res chain seq x y z
N MET A 1 -86.48 -35.84 -97.01
CA MET A 1 -86.15 -37.20 -97.45
C MET A 1 -87.42 -38.04 -97.37
N PHE A 2 -87.82 -38.68 -98.47
CA PHE A 2 -88.96 -39.60 -98.47
C PHE A 2 -88.48 -40.99 -98.01
N THR A 3 -89.26 -41.70 -97.19
CA THR A 3 -88.94 -43.04 -96.65
C THR A 3 -90.01 -44.07 -97.02
N CYS A 4 -89.62 -45.33 -97.15
CA CYS A 4 -90.56 -46.43 -97.33
C CYS A 4 -91.14 -46.84 -95.97
N SER A 5 -92.45 -46.66 -95.74
CA SER A 5 -93.06 -46.94 -94.42
C SER A 5 -93.08 -48.44 -94.01
N ILE A 6 -92.56 -49.33 -94.84
CA ILE A 6 -92.43 -50.77 -94.52
C ILE A 6 -91.05 -51.07 -93.91
N CYS A 7 -89.97 -50.43 -94.39
CA CYS A 7 -88.60 -50.67 -93.92
C CYS A 7 -87.94 -49.45 -93.25
N ASP A 8 -88.60 -48.29 -93.29
CA ASP A 8 -88.12 -46.99 -92.78
C ASP A 8 -86.84 -46.45 -93.44
N GLU A 9 -86.33 -47.10 -94.48
CA GLU A 9 -85.19 -46.61 -95.24
C GLU A 9 -85.59 -45.47 -96.19
N THR A 10 -84.72 -44.45 -96.28
CA THR A 10 -84.86 -43.34 -97.23
C THR A 10 -84.69 -43.82 -98.65
N PHE A 11 -85.51 -43.33 -99.58
CA PHE A 11 -85.33 -43.61 -101.00
C PHE A 11 -84.01 -42.97 -101.48
N VAL A 12 -82.96 -43.78 -101.61
CA VAL A 12 -81.65 -43.35 -102.12
C VAL A 12 -81.64 -43.55 -103.63
N GLY A 13 -81.54 -42.45 -104.38
CA GLY A 13 -81.78 -42.37 -105.82
C GLY A 13 -80.76 -43.06 -106.74
N VAL A 14 -80.58 -44.37 -106.59
CA VAL A 14 -79.72 -45.18 -107.48
C VAL A 14 -80.36 -46.51 -107.91
N ASP A 15 -81.31 -47.08 -107.17
CA ASP A 15 -82.05 -48.27 -107.64
C ASP A 15 -83.30 -47.88 -108.43
N GLN A 16 -83.14 -47.72 -109.74
CA GLN A 16 -84.22 -47.43 -110.68
C GLN A 16 -85.31 -48.53 -110.72
N ASP A 17 -85.06 -49.71 -110.15
CA ASP A 17 -86.00 -50.83 -110.10
C ASP A 17 -86.80 -50.93 -108.80
N SER A 18 -86.56 -50.06 -107.83
CA SER A 18 -87.03 -50.30 -106.47
C SER A 18 -88.18 -49.45 -105.99
N ILE A 19 -88.75 -48.48 -106.72
CA ILE A 19 -89.82 -47.60 -106.16
C ILE A 19 -91.15 -47.77 -106.91
N TYR A 20 -92.19 -48.17 -106.19
CA TYR A 20 -93.54 -48.40 -106.72
C TYR A 20 -94.57 -47.65 -105.90
N THR A 21 -95.61 -47.17 -106.58
CA THR A 21 -96.79 -46.59 -105.98
C THR A 21 -98.03 -47.43 -106.28
N THR A 22 -98.94 -47.46 -105.31
CA THR A 22 -100.28 -48.04 -105.47
C THR A 22 -101.23 -47.00 -106.05
N ARG A 23 -102.42 -47.39 -106.53
CA ARG A 23 -103.42 -46.41 -107.04
C ARG A 23 -103.87 -45.37 -106.01
N CYS A 24 -103.70 -45.64 -104.72
CA CYS A 24 -103.96 -44.66 -103.66
C CYS A 24 -102.82 -43.63 -103.47
N GLY A 25 -101.75 -43.70 -104.27
CA GLY A 25 -100.65 -42.73 -104.28
C GLY A 25 -99.49 -43.01 -103.31
N HIS A 26 -99.66 -43.93 -102.35
CA HIS A 26 -98.58 -44.27 -101.41
C HIS A 26 -97.44 -45.04 -102.09
N VAL A 27 -96.22 -44.63 -101.76
CA VAL A 27 -94.96 -45.05 -102.39
C VAL A 27 -94.17 -45.97 -101.46
N PHE A 28 -93.66 -47.06 -101.99
CA PHE A 28 -92.92 -48.08 -101.25
C PHE A 28 -91.79 -48.66 -102.10
N HIS A 29 -90.86 -49.35 -101.47
CA HIS A 29 -89.92 -50.16 -102.23
C HIS A 29 -90.65 -51.32 -102.94
N HIS A 30 -90.23 -51.71 -104.14
CA HIS A 30 -90.79 -52.80 -104.94
C HIS A 30 -90.86 -54.09 -104.13
N ARG A 31 -89.74 -54.45 -103.49
CA ARG A 31 -89.63 -55.63 -102.63
C ARG A 31 -90.63 -55.56 -101.48
N CYS A 32 -90.61 -54.44 -100.74
CA CYS A 32 -91.49 -54.25 -99.60
C CYS A 32 -92.98 -54.32 -99.98
N LEU A 33 -93.37 -53.69 -101.09
CA LEU A 33 -94.76 -53.68 -101.55
C LEU A 33 -95.21 -55.05 -102.06
N THR A 34 -94.35 -55.76 -102.78
CA THR A 34 -94.66 -57.09 -103.33
C THR A 34 -94.86 -58.11 -102.22
N GLU A 35 -93.97 -58.14 -101.22
CA GLU A 35 -94.07 -59.02 -100.05
C GLU A 35 -95.31 -58.74 -99.19
N TRP A 36 -95.79 -57.50 -99.20
CA TRP A 36 -97.02 -57.13 -98.50
C TRP A 36 -98.26 -57.66 -99.26
N LEU A 37 -98.29 -57.50 -100.58
CA LEU A 37 -99.42 -57.93 -101.42
C LEU A 37 -99.57 -59.45 -101.53
N ASP A 38 -98.53 -60.21 -101.19
CA ASP A 38 -98.62 -61.66 -101.00
C ASP A 38 -99.42 -62.05 -99.74
N ARG A 39 -99.44 -61.18 -98.72
CA ARG A 39 -100.14 -61.42 -97.45
C ARG A 39 -101.53 -60.80 -97.40
N ALA A 40 -101.67 -59.59 -97.95
CA ALA A 40 -102.95 -58.89 -97.99
C ALA A 40 -103.05 -58.07 -99.27
N HIS A 41 -104.14 -58.24 -100.03
CA HIS A 41 -104.41 -57.47 -101.24
C HIS A 41 -104.91 -56.04 -100.94
N THR A 42 -104.22 -55.33 -100.05
CA THR A 42 -104.51 -53.97 -99.61
C THR A 42 -103.24 -53.12 -99.51
N CYS A 43 -103.34 -51.81 -99.64
CA CYS A 43 -102.22 -50.89 -99.44
C CYS A 43 -101.72 -50.97 -97.98
N PRO A 44 -100.40 -51.12 -97.73
CA PRO A 44 -99.84 -51.15 -96.37
C PRO A 44 -100.18 -49.90 -95.54
N HIS A 45 -100.33 -48.75 -96.19
CA HIS A 45 -100.56 -47.48 -95.51
C HIS A 45 -102.05 -47.18 -95.29
N CYS A 46 -102.87 -47.26 -96.34
CA CYS A 46 -104.29 -46.85 -96.26
C CYS A 46 -105.31 -48.00 -96.34
N ARG A 47 -104.85 -49.25 -96.49
CA ARG A 47 -105.66 -50.47 -96.61
C ARG A 47 -106.67 -50.50 -97.77
N SER A 48 -106.61 -49.56 -98.71
CA SER A 48 -107.39 -49.62 -99.96
C SER A 48 -107.05 -50.89 -100.74
N ALA A 49 -108.01 -51.51 -101.43
CA ALA A 49 -107.79 -52.73 -102.20
C ALA A 49 -106.73 -52.51 -103.31
N VAL A 50 -105.73 -53.39 -103.37
CA VAL A 50 -104.63 -53.32 -104.34
C VAL A 50 -104.43 -54.69 -104.98
N THR A 51 -104.47 -54.72 -106.31
CA THR A 51 -104.14 -55.90 -107.11
C THR A 51 -102.73 -55.74 -107.71
N LYS A 52 -101.99 -56.85 -107.84
CA LYS A 52 -100.62 -56.85 -108.39
C LYS A 52 -100.53 -56.23 -109.79
N ASN A 53 -101.60 -56.32 -110.59
CA ASN A 53 -101.64 -55.79 -111.96
C ASN A 53 -101.78 -54.25 -112.02
N ASN A 54 -101.97 -53.57 -110.89
CA ASN A 54 -102.28 -52.13 -110.84
C ASN A 54 -101.21 -51.29 -110.13
N LEU A 55 -99.97 -51.81 -110.04
CA LEU A 55 -98.83 -51.09 -109.45
C LEU A 55 -98.13 -50.21 -110.50
N LEU A 56 -97.78 -48.99 -110.11
CA LEU A 56 -97.07 -48.04 -110.98
C LEU A 56 -95.64 -47.84 -110.47
N LYS A 57 -94.66 -48.07 -111.34
CA LYS A 57 -93.25 -47.81 -111.03
C LYS A 57 -92.96 -46.31 -111.16
N LEU A 58 -92.30 -45.71 -110.17
CA LEU A 58 -91.90 -44.30 -110.17
C LEU A 58 -90.42 -44.14 -110.54
N PHE A 59 -90.13 -43.26 -111.49
CA PHE A 59 -88.77 -42.85 -111.84
C PHE A 59 -88.52 -41.44 -111.30
N LEU A 60 -87.65 -41.31 -110.30
CA LEU A 60 -87.25 -40.02 -109.72
C LEU A 60 -85.93 -39.57 -110.35
N GLN A 61 -85.89 -38.36 -110.93
CA GLN A 61 -84.65 -37.74 -111.42
C GLN A 61 -83.98 -36.96 -110.28
N VAL A 62 -82.69 -37.17 -110.02
CA VAL A 62 -81.89 -36.49 -108.98
C VAL A 62 -80.91 -35.49 -109.62
N ASP A 63 -80.76 -34.29 -109.05
CA ASP A 63 -79.82 -33.25 -109.52
C ASP A 63 -78.35 -33.63 -109.25
N PRO A 64 -77.49 -33.75 -110.29
CA PRO A 64 -76.07 -34.10 -110.14
C PRO A 64 -75.22 -33.09 -109.36
N ASN A 65 -75.63 -31.82 -109.26
CA ASN A 65 -74.77 -30.74 -108.77
C ASN A 65 -74.69 -30.63 -107.23
N ALA A 66 -75.55 -31.33 -106.49
CA ALA A 66 -75.56 -31.27 -105.04
C ALA A 66 -74.27 -31.81 -104.37
N ARG A 67 -73.63 -32.84 -104.95
CA ARG A 67 -72.39 -33.43 -104.38
C ARG A 67 -71.18 -32.50 -104.44
N VAL A 68 -71.06 -31.71 -105.51
CA VAL A 68 -69.88 -30.86 -105.74
C VAL A 68 -69.84 -29.68 -104.76
N ILE A 69 -71.00 -29.10 -104.46
CA ILE A 69 -71.13 -27.97 -103.53
C ILE A 69 -70.76 -28.38 -102.09
N TRP A 70 -71.19 -29.57 -101.66
CA TRP A 70 -70.88 -30.08 -100.32
C TRP A 70 -69.39 -30.34 -100.12
N ASN A 71 -68.73 -30.99 -101.09
CA ASN A 71 -67.30 -31.30 -101.01
C ASN A 71 -66.43 -30.03 -100.94
N ARG A 72 -66.77 -28.99 -101.73
CA ARG A 72 -66.00 -27.73 -101.73
C ARG A 72 -66.07 -27.00 -100.39
N LYS A 73 -67.27 -26.93 -99.79
CA LYS A 73 -67.46 -26.27 -98.49
C LYS A 73 -66.68 -26.98 -97.37
N THR A 74 -66.68 -28.32 -97.36
CA THR A 74 -65.94 -29.09 -96.36
C THR A 74 -64.42 -28.94 -96.49
N GLU A 75 -63.90 -28.76 -97.71
CA GLU A 75 -62.46 -28.64 -97.95
C GLU A 75 -61.93 -27.25 -97.58
N GLU A 76 -62.72 -26.19 -97.80
CA GLU A 76 -62.42 -24.82 -97.34
C GLU A 76 -62.36 -24.75 -95.79
N GLU A 77 -63.31 -25.37 -95.08
CA GLU A 77 -63.31 -25.44 -93.61
C GLU A 77 -62.09 -26.23 -93.08
N LEU A 78 -61.73 -27.34 -93.72
CA LEU A 78 -60.60 -28.19 -93.34
C LEU A 78 -59.25 -27.49 -93.52
N ASN A 79 -59.09 -26.72 -94.60
CA ASN A 79 -57.89 -25.91 -94.83
C ASN A 79 -57.75 -24.79 -93.80
N SER A 80 -58.84 -24.10 -93.45
CA SER A 80 -58.84 -23.05 -92.42
C SER A 80 -58.44 -23.59 -91.04
N LEU A 81 -58.99 -24.74 -90.64
CA LEU A 81 -58.65 -25.42 -89.39
C LEU A 81 -57.16 -25.84 -89.34
N ASN A 82 -56.63 -26.37 -90.45
CA ASN A 82 -55.21 -26.75 -90.54
C ASN A 82 -54.27 -25.55 -90.42
N GLU A 83 -54.64 -24.41 -91.00
CA GLU A 83 -53.86 -23.18 -90.86
C GLU A 83 -53.85 -22.67 -89.41
N GLN A 84 -55.01 -22.70 -88.73
CA GLN A 84 -55.10 -22.37 -87.31
C GLN A 84 -54.22 -23.30 -86.45
N LEU A 85 -54.25 -24.62 -86.69
CA LEU A 85 -53.39 -25.58 -85.99
C LEU A 85 -51.90 -25.27 -86.19
N LYS A 86 -51.48 -24.86 -87.39
CA LYS A 86 -50.09 -24.48 -87.67
C LYS A 86 -49.67 -23.23 -86.89
N THR A 87 -50.54 -22.22 -86.80
CA THR A 87 -50.25 -21.00 -86.02
C THR A 87 -50.19 -21.28 -84.52
N LEU A 88 -51.09 -22.12 -83.99
CA LEU A 88 -51.08 -22.56 -82.59
C LEU A 88 -49.82 -23.38 -82.28
N GLY A 89 -49.40 -24.30 -83.16
CA GLY A 89 -48.16 -25.06 -82.98
C GLY A 89 -46.90 -24.18 -82.99
N GLY A 90 -46.91 -23.06 -83.72
CA GLY A 90 -45.85 -22.04 -83.65
C GLY A 90 -45.80 -21.33 -82.30
N ARG A 91 -46.97 -20.94 -81.76
CA ARG A 91 -47.09 -20.31 -80.43
C ARG A 91 -46.72 -21.27 -79.31
N GLU A 92 -47.11 -22.53 -79.40
CA GLU A 92 -46.76 -23.59 -78.45
C GLU A 92 -45.24 -23.74 -78.33
N LYS A 93 -44.52 -23.81 -79.46
CA LYS A 93 -43.04 -23.87 -79.46
C LYS A 93 -42.39 -22.66 -78.79
N TYR A 94 -42.93 -21.47 -79.04
CA TYR A 94 -42.44 -20.24 -78.40
C TYR A 94 -42.71 -20.22 -76.88
N PHE A 95 -43.88 -20.67 -76.45
CA PHE A 95 -44.20 -20.77 -75.02
C PHE A 95 -43.33 -21.81 -74.34
N VAL A 96 -43.10 -22.97 -74.94
CA VAL A 96 -42.22 -24.01 -74.39
C VAL A 96 -40.79 -23.49 -74.22
N SER A 97 -40.22 -22.83 -75.24
CA SER A 97 -38.86 -22.27 -75.11
C SER A 97 -38.76 -21.19 -74.03
N THR A 98 -39.81 -20.36 -73.89
CA THR A 98 -39.89 -19.35 -72.84
C THR A 98 -40.00 -19.97 -71.45
N ILE A 99 -40.83 -21.01 -71.29
CA ILE A 99 -40.98 -21.76 -70.04
C ILE A 99 -39.64 -22.36 -69.63
N THR A 100 -38.94 -23.06 -70.53
CA THR A 100 -37.62 -23.65 -70.23
C THR A 100 -36.60 -22.58 -69.82
N SER A 101 -36.61 -21.41 -70.48
CA SER A 101 -35.73 -20.30 -70.11
C SER A 101 -36.06 -19.76 -68.70
N LEU A 102 -37.34 -19.65 -68.35
CA LEU A 102 -37.77 -19.17 -67.03
C LEU A 102 -37.47 -20.20 -65.93
N GLU A 103 -37.67 -21.49 -66.20
CA GLU A 103 -37.31 -22.58 -65.29
C GLU A 103 -35.81 -22.54 -64.97
N THR A 104 -34.97 -22.38 -66.00
CA THR A 104 -33.51 -22.25 -65.82
C THR A 104 -33.15 -21.02 -64.97
N GLN A 105 -33.81 -19.87 -65.20
CA GLN A 105 -33.59 -18.67 -64.39
C GLN A 105 -34.02 -18.87 -62.93
N LEU A 106 -35.15 -19.55 -62.71
CA LEU A 106 -35.66 -19.86 -61.38
C LEU A 106 -34.69 -20.77 -60.61
N GLU A 107 -34.16 -21.80 -61.25
CA GLU A 107 -33.15 -22.69 -60.65
C GLU A 107 -31.88 -21.92 -60.27
N ASN A 108 -31.39 -21.04 -61.13
CA ASN A 108 -30.23 -20.19 -60.85
C ASN A 108 -30.47 -19.28 -59.64
N VAL A 109 -31.62 -18.61 -59.59
CA VAL A 109 -32.00 -17.73 -58.46
C VAL A 109 -32.13 -18.55 -57.17
N GLN A 110 -32.72 -19.74 -57.24
CA GLN A 110 -32.83 -20.63 -56.08
C GLN A 110 -31.46 -21.10 -55.58
N ALA A 111 -30.53 -21.42 -56.48
CA ALA A 111 -29.16 -21.80 -56.13
C ALA A 111 -28.44 -20.65 -55.41
N VAL A 112 -28.52 -19.42 -55.93
CA VAL A 112 -27.96 -18.22 -55.30
C VAL A 112 -28.62 -17.94 -53.94
N ASN A 113 -29.93 -18.13 -53.82
CA ASN A 113 -30.62 -17.94 -52.55
C ASN A 113 -30.17 -18.98 -51.50
N ARG A 114 -29.90 -20.23 -51.91
CA ARG A 114 -29.35 -21.25 -51.00
C ARG A 114 -27.97 -20.87 -50.48
N THR A 115 -27.06 -20.40 -51.34
CA THR A 115 -25.73 -19.97 -50.91
C THR A 115 -25.80 -18.76 -49.98
N TYR A 116 -26.64 -17.76 -50.30
CA TYR A 116 -26.83 -16.59 -49.43
C TYR A 116 -27.39 -16.98 -48.05
N ASN A 117 -28.37 -17.89 -48.00
CA ASN A 117 -28.91 -18.39 -46.73
C ASN A 117 -27.85 -19.12 -45.89
N GLN A 118 -26.98 -19.90 -46.52
CA GLN A 118 -25.84 -20.52 -45.82
C GLN A 118 -24.89 -19.47 -45.26
N SER A 119 -24.51 -18.45 -46.05
CA SER A 119 -23.66 -17.35 -45.57
C SER A 119 -24.29 -16.59 -44.41
N VAL A 120 -25.59 -16.30 -44.45
CA VAL A 120 -26.32 -15.65 -43.36
C VAL A 120 -26.29 -16.52 -42.09
N GLN A 121 -26.43 -17.84 -42.22
CA GLN A 121 -26.39 -18.74 -41.08
C GLN A 121 -24.99 -18.78 -40.43
N ILE A 122 -23.94 -18.81 -41.24
CA ILE A 122 -22.55 -18.74 -40.74
C ILE A 122 -22.32 -17.42 -40.01
N ALA A 123 -22.68 -16.28 -40.62
CA ALA A 123 -22.53 -14.97 -40.00
C ALA A 123 -23.31 -14.84 -38.67
N LYS A 124 -24.50 -15.47 -38.55
CA LYS A 124 -25.25 -15.53 -37.29
C LYS A 124 -24.48 -16.27 -36.20
N LEU A 125 -23.91 -17.43 -36.52
CA LEU A 125 -23.12 -18.22 -35.57
C LEU A 125 -21.87 -17.46 -35.12
N GLU A 126 -21.17 -16.80 -36.04
CA GLU A 126 -20.02 -15.96 -35.72
C GLU A 126 -20.39 -14.79 -34.81
N CYS A 127 -21.53 -14.13 -35.08
CA CYS A 127 -22.03 -13.04 -34.25
C CYS A 127 -22.33 -13.49 -32.82
N GLU A 128 -22.96 -14.66 -32.63
CA GLU A 128 -23.21 -15.22 -31.30
C GLU A 128 -21.91 -15.57 -30.55
N LEU A 129 -20.91 -16.11 -31.26
CA LEU A 129 -19.58 -16.35 -30.69
C LEU A 129 -18.87 -15.05 -30.28
N LEU A 130 -18.96 -14.00 -31.10
CA LEU A 130 -18.40 -12.68 -30.77
C LEU A 130 -19.09 -12.05 -29.56
N LYS A 131 -20.42 -12.18 -29.46
CA LYS A 131 -21.19 -11.71 -28.28
C LYS A 131 -20.76 -12.42 -27.00
N SER A 132 -20.53 -13.74 -27.04
CA SER A 132 -20.10 -14.48 -25.85
C SER A 132 -18.69 -14.07 -25.41
N LYS A 133 -17.77 -13.88 -26.35
CA LYS A 133 -16.42 -13.34 -26.07
C LYS A 133 -16.48 -11.93 -25.47
N LEU A 134 -17.31 -11.04 -26.02
CA LEU A 134 -17.50 -9.69 -25.49
C LEU A 134 -17.99 -9.72 -24.04
N ARG A 135 -18.95 -10.60 -23.69
CA ARG A 135 -19.44 -10.75 -22.32
C ARG A 135 -18.33 -11.13 -21.34
N VAL A 136 -17.47 -12.09 -21.71
CA VAL A 136 -16.33 -12.49 -20.89
C VAL A 136 -15.37 -11.33 -20.69
N LEU A 137 -15.04 -10.61 -21.76
CA LEU A 137 -14.13 -9.47 -21.69
C LEU A 137 -14.69 -8.34 -20.83
N THR A 138 -15.99 -8.03 -20.92
CA THR A 138 -16.63 -7.04 -20.04
C THR A 138 -16.59 -7.45 -18.57
N ASN A 139 -16.78 -8.74 -18.26
CA ASN A 139 -16.68 -9.22 -16.89
C ASN A 139 -15.24 -9.11 -16.36
N GLN A 140 -14.25 -9.44 -17.19
CA GLN A 140 -12.83 -9.26 -16.85
C GLN A 140 -12.49 -7.79 -16.58
N LEU A 141 -12.97 -6.87 -17.43
CA LEU A 141 -12.78 -5.43 -17.21
C LEU A 141 -13.43 -4.95 -15.91
N ALA A 142 -14.61 -5.46 -15.56
CA ALA A 142 -15.26 -5.13 -14.29
C ALA A 142 -14.41 -5.59 -13.10
N THR A 143 -13.87 -6.81 -13.13
CA THR A 143 -12.96 -7.33 -12.09
C THR A 143 -11.69 -6.49 -11.97
N ILE A 144 -11.05 -6.15 -13.10
CA ILE A 144 -9.85 -5.30 -13.12
C ILE A 144 -10.14 -3.93 -12.50
N ASN A 145 -11.29 -3.33 -12.81
CA ASN A 145 -11.68 -2.03 -12.25
C ASN A 145 -11.90 -2.07 -10.73
N ILE A 146 -12.43 -3.17 -10.19
CA ILE A 146 -12.56 -3.38 -8.74
C ILE A 146 -11.16 -3.47 -8.10
N ASN A 147 -10.26 -4.26 -8.69
CA ASN A 147 -8.89 -4.39 -8.20
C ASN A 147 -8.13 -3.07 -8.23
N TYR A 148 -8.31 -2.26 -9.29
CA TYR A 148 -7.70 -0.93 -9.38
C TYR A 148 -8.16 0.00 -8.26
N LYS A 149 -9.47 0.03 -7.95
CA LYS A 149 -10.00 0.83 -6.83
C LYS A 149 -9.42 0.37 -5.49
N LEU A 150 -9.33 -0.93 -5.26
CA LEU A 150 -8.73 -1.47 -4.04
C LEU A 150 -7.26 -1.05 -3.91
N LEU A 151 -6.49 -1.09 -5.01
CA LEU A 151 -5.09 -0.64 -5.01
C LEU A 151 -4.97 0.87 -4.74
N ASP A 152 -5.88 1.70 -5.26
CA ASP A 152 -5.90 3.15 -4.98
C ASP A 152 -6.18 3.44 -3.51
N ASP A 153 -7.11 2.70 -2.89
CA ASP A 153 -7.41 2.82 -1.46
C ASP A 153 -6.25 2.35 -0.58
N ILE A 154 -5.59 1.24 -0.95
CA ILE A 154 -4.36 0.78 -0.28
C ILE A 154 -3.26 1.83 -0.39
N LYS A 155 -3.07 2.44 -1.57
CA LYS A 155 -2.09 3.50 -1.78
C LYS A 155 -2.34 4.68 -0.86
N LYS A 156 -3.58 5.18 -0.78
CA LYS A 156 -3.96 6.28 0.13
C LYS A 156 -3.69 5.90 1.58
N ASN A 157 -4.03 4.68 2.00
CA ASN A 157 -3.76 4.22 3.35
C ASN A 157 -2.24 4.21 3.65
N ILE A 158 -1.41 3.72 2.73
CA ILE A 158 0.05 3.76 2.87
C ILE A 158 0.57 5.20 2.97
N GLU A 159 0.08 6.12 2.15
CA GLU A 159 0.47 7.55 2.20
C GLU A 159 0.09 8.19 3.55
N THR A 160 -1.08 7.86 4.10
CA THR A 160 -1.49 8.34 5.42
C THR A 160 -0.63 7.74 6.55
N GLN A 161 -0.33 6.44 6.50
CA GLN A 161 0.54 5.77 7.46
C GLN A 161 1.96 6.32 7.41
N PHE A 162 2.51 6.55 6.22
CA PHE A 162 3.82 7.16 6.03
C PHE A 162 3.88 8.58 6.62
N SER A 163 2.83 9.38 6.41
CA SER A 163 2.74 10.72 6.98
C SER A 163 2.68 10.70 8.51
N LEU A 164 1.93 9.76 9.08
CA LEU A 164 1.84 9.57 10.53
C LEU A 164 3.18 9.14 11.15
N GLU A 165 3.85 8.16 10.54
CA GLU A 165 5.15 7.69 11.03
C GLU A 165 6.23 8.78 10.90
N LYS A 166 6.16 9.61 9.85
CA LYS A 166 7.04 10.78 9.70
C LYS A 166 6.88 11.77 10.85
N VAL A 167 5.65 12.06 11.27
CA VAL A 167 5.38 12.93 12.44
C VAL A 167 5.91 12.29 13.73
N LYS A 168 5.71 10.98 13.88
CA LYS A 168 6.20 10.25 15.05
C LYS A 168 7.73 10.25 15.15
N ASN A 169 8.43 10.04 14.04
CA ASN A 169 9.89 10.10 14.00
C ASN A 169 10.41 11.47 14.42
N LYS A 170 9.81 12.56 13.93
CA LYS A 170 10.15 13.92 14.38
C LYS A 170 9.97 14.11 15.88
N SER A 171 8.87 13.60 16.44
CA SER A 171 8.62 13.67 17.89
C SER A 171 9.65 12.89 18.71
N LEU A 172 10.09 11.73 18.22
CA LEU A 172 11.12 10.91 18.85
C LEU A 172 12.51 11.57 18.76
N GLU A 173 12.86 12.12 17.60
CA GLU A 173 14.10 12.89 17.39
C GLU A 173 14.19 14.06 18.37
N LYS A 174 13.09 14.77 18.60
CA LYS A 174 13.02 15.84 19.61
C LYS A 174 13.23 15.32 21.03
N SER A 175 12.50 14.28 21.43
CA SER A 175 12.64 13.67 22.76
C SER A 175 14.07 13.16 23.01
N LEU A 176 14.70 12.60 21.97
CA LEU A 176 16.08 12.15 22.00
C LEU A 176 17.04 13.34 22.24
N TYR A 177 16.84 14.45 21.54
CA TYR A 177 17.64 15.67 21.72
C TYR A 177 17.46 16.25 23.14
N GLU A 178 16.24 16.33 23.65
CA GLU A 178 15.96 16.80 25.02
C GLU A 178 16.74 15.99 26.08
N LEU A 179 16.72 14.66 25.97
CA LEU A 179 17.49 13.79 26.87
C LEU A 179 19.01 14.01 26.73
N GLN A 180 19.50 14.27 25.52
CA GLN A 180 20.91 14.60 25.27
C GLN A 180 21.32 15.93 25.90
N CYS A 181 20.46 16.94 25.86
CA CYS A 181 20.72 18.23 26.49
C CYS A 181 20.87 18.06 28.01
N VAL A 182 19.97 17.31 28.64
CA VAL A 182 20.05 17.00 30.08
C VAL A 182 21.36 16.26 30.41
N ASN A 183 21.74 15.27 29.60
CA ASN A 183 23.01 14.56 29.76
C ASN A 183 24.21 15.49 29.57
N SER A 184 24.19 16.39 28.58
CA SER A 184 25.28 17.35 28.32
C SER A 184 25.51 18.23 29.53
N VAL A 185 24.45 18.76 30.16
CA VAL A 185 24.56 19.59 31.37
C VAL A 185 25.25 18.83 32.50
N ILE A 186 24.90 17.56 32.70
CA ILE A 186 25.52 16.73 33.74
C ILE A 186 27.00 16.47 33.40
N ILE A 187 27.30 16.11 32.14
CA ILE A 187 28.66 15.85 31.66
C ILE A 187 29.53 17.10 31.83
N ASP A 188 29.02 18.29 31.48
CA ASP A 188 29.79 19.53 31.56
C ASP A 188 30.10 19.91 33.01
N LYS A 189 29.15 19.70 33.94
CA LYS A 189 29.38 19.86 35.39
C LYS A 189 30.48 18.92 35.88
N LEU A 190 30.43 17.64 35.49
CA LEU A 190 31.45 16.65 35.86
C LEU A 190 32.81 16.97 35.23
N LYS A 191 32.85 17.43 33.97
CA LYS A 191 34.08 17.87 33.30
C LYS A 191 34.71 19.05 34.04
N PHE A 192 33.90 20.01 34.48
CA PHE A 192 34.34 21.15 35.28
C PHE A 192 34.92 20.71 36.63
N GLU A 193 34.20 19.87 37.37
CA GLU A 193 34.68 19.32 38.65
C GLU A 193 35.97 18.50 38.50
N ILE A 194 36.07 17.69 37.44
CA ILE A 194 37.31 16.96 37.10
C ILE A 194 38.45 17.94 36.79
N ALA A 195 38.19 19.04 36.09
CA ALA A 195 39.20 20.05 35.79
C ALA A 195 39.70 20.73 37.07
N ASP A 196 38.79 21.14 37.96
CA ASP A 196 39.11 21.71 39.27
C ASP A 196 39.97 20.74 40.08
N LEU A 197 39.54 19.48 40.22
CA LEU A 197 40.30 18.44 40.93
C LEU A 197 41.67 18.17 40.30
N LYS A 198 41.80 18.25 38.97
CA LYS A 198 43.10 18.13 38.27
C LYS A 198 44.01 19.31 38.60
N THR A 199 43.49 20.54 38.63
CA THR A 199 44.27 21.73 39.01
C THR A 199 44.72 21.66 40.46
N GLU A 200 43.85 21.21 41.36
CA GLU A 200 44.17 20.99 42.77
C GLU A 200 45.23 19.90 42.95
N LYS A 201 45.09 18.77 42.26
CA LYS A 201 46.11 17.70 42.23
C LYS A 201 47.46 18.20 41.73
N ALA A 202 47.48 18.99 40.64
CA ALA A 202 48.72 19.56 40.11
C ALA A 202 49.37 20.52 41.11
N TYR A 203 48.57 21.33 41.82
CA TYR A 203 49.04 22.20 42.89
C TYR A 203 49.70 21.40 44.04
N PHE A 204 49.05 20.33 44.51
CA PHE A 204 49.62 19.47 45.56
C PHE A 204 50.89 18.73 45.12
N GLN A 205 50.91 18.20 43.89
CA GLN A 205 52.11 17.54 43.34
C GLN A 205 53.30 18.51 43.23
N SER A 206 53.07 19.75 42.80
CA SER A 206 54.09 20.80 42.78
C SER A 206 54.62 21.13 44.19
N LYS A 207 53.73 21.15 45.20
CA LYS A 207 54.10 21.41 46.60
C LYS A 207 54.91 20.27 47.23
N CYS A 208 54.59 19.01 46.93
CA CYS A 208 55.36 17.85 47.39
C CYS A 208 56.76 17.79 46.75
N HIS A 209 56.88 18.13 45.47
CA HIS A 209 58.18 18.16 44.78
C HIS A 209 59.13 19.23 45.34
N ASN A 210 58.58 20.32 45.89
CA ASN A 210 59.35 21.36 46.58
C ASN A 210 59.79 20.96 48.00
N LEU A 211 59.13 19.98 48.64
CA LEU A 211 59.50 19.48 49.97
C LEU A 211 60.56 18.37 49.90
N GLU A 212 60.57 17.57 48.83
CA GLU A 212 61.56 16.50 48.62
C GLU A 212 62.93 17.03 48.19
N ASN A 213 63.01 18.22 47.58
CA ASN A 213 64.27 18.87 47.21
C ASN A 213 64.87 19.78 48.30
N GLY A 214 64.30 19.79 49.52
CA GLY A 214 64.73 20.64 50.65
C GLY A 214 65.94 20.14 51.45
N ASN A 215 66.52 18.98 51.13
CA ASN A 215 67.69 18.44 51.82
C ASN A 215 68.81 18.06 50.84
N ASN A 216 69.63 19.04 50.42
CA ASN A 216 71.09 18.90 50.31
C ASN A 216 71.78 20.25 50.00
N CYS A 217 72.95 20.40 50.59
CA CYS A 217 73.67 21.66 50.84
C CYS A 217 74.71 22.00 49.74
N ALA A 218 74.71 23.28 49.30
CA ALA A 218 75.80 24.17 48.83
C ALA A 218 76.75 23.70 47.67
N VAL A 219 77.35 24.50 46.76
CA VAL A 219 77.79 25.91 46.66
C VAL A 219 77.99 26.28 45.13
N PRO A 220 78.59 27.42 44.65
CA PRO A 220 77.89 28.51 43.92
C PRO A 220 78.40 28.82 42.48
N SER A 221 77.84 29.89 41.87
CA SER A 221 78.31 30.65 40.68
C SER A 221 77.69 30.19 39.34
N THR A 222 77.18 31.02 38.43
CA THR A 222 77.27 32.48 38.21
C THR A 222 76.11 32.88 37.28
N SER A 223 75.55 34.08 37.52
CA SER A 223 75.03 35.01 36.51
C SER A 223 74.03 34.50 35.46
N LYS A 224 72.74 34.80 35.65
CA LYS A 224 71.93 35.53 34.66
C LYS A 224 70.57 35.95 35.24
N GLU A 225 70.17 37.11 34.78
CA GLU A 225 69.11 38.00 35.25
C GLU A 225 67.77 37.36 35.62
N ILE A 226 67.28 37.80 36.78
CA ILE A 226 65.90 37.66 37.24
C ILE A 226 65.02 38.55 36.36
N ILE A 227 64.35 37.97 35.37
CA ILE A 227 63.08 38.50 34.87
C ILE A 227 62.00 37.87 35.74
N LYS A 228 61.41 38.67 36.64
CA LYS A 228 60.18 38.32 37.34
C LYS A 228 59.11 38.03 36.29
N LYS A 229 58.79 36.75 36.07
CA LYS A 229 57.48 36.39 35.49
C LYS A 229 56.51 36.30 36.66
N GLU A 230 55.61 37.26 36.69
CA GLU A 230 54.37 37.24 37.46
C GLU A 230 53.62 35.91 37.20
N PRO A 231 52.73 35.48 38.13
CA PRO A 231 51.88 34.33 37.91
C PRO A 231 51.10 34.58 36.62
N ILE A 232 51.15 33.61 35.70
CA ILE A 232 50.36 33.62 34.47
C ILE A 232 48.90 33.76 34.91
N PRO A 233 48.20 34.86 34.55
CA PRO A 233 46.77 34.96 34.75
C PRO A 233 46.15 33.82 33.94
N SER A 234 45.18 33.12 34.53
CA SER A 234 44.21 32.30 33.81
C SER A 234 43.88 32.97 32.48
N HIS A 235 44.44 32.44 31.39
CA HIS A 235 44.23 32.97 30.05
C HIS A 235 42.79 32.67 29.66
N GLU A 236 41.88 33.55 30.05
CA GLU A 236 40.84 34.02 29.15
C GLU A 236 41.57 34.39 27.86
N ILE A 237 41.44 33.55 26.84
CA ILE A 237 41.90 33.88 25.49
C ILE A 237 41.15 35.15 25.12
N GLN A 238 41.90 36.26 25.05
CA GLN A 238 41.46 37.51 24.43
C GLN A 238 41.25 37.27 22.93
N ILE A 239 40.16 36.59 22.60
CA ILE A 239 39.38 36.91 21.42
C ILE A 239 38.84 38.32 21.67
N LYS A 240 38.70 39.16 20.65
CA LYS A 240 38.00 40.45 20.77
C LYS A 240 36.60 40.16 21.32
N ASN A 241 36.41 40.19 22.64
CA ASN A 241 35.16 39.80 23.28
C ASN A 241 34.17 40.95 23.12
N GLU A 242 33.53 41.03 21.95
CA GLU A 242 32.17 41.56 21.90
C GLU A 242 31.38 40.77 22.95
N SER A 243 31.01 41.44 24.03
CA SER A 243 30.31 40.79 25.14
C SER A 243 28.86 40.60 24.73
N PHE A 244 28.45 39.35 24.54
CA PHE A 244 27.07 38.99 24.25
C PHE A 244 26.32 38.69 25.55
N TYR A 245 25.06 39.14 25.62
CA TYR A 245 24.28 39.11 26.85
C TYR A 245 22.95 38.40 26.66
N GLY A 246 22.59 37.58 27.65
CA GLY A 246 21.22 37.16 27.83
C GLY A 246 20.40 38.30 28.44
N HIS A 247 20.22 38.24 29.75
CA HIS A 247 19.72 39.35 30.56
C HIS A 247 20.87 40.27 31.00
N ASP A 248 20.52 41.42 31.56
CA ASP A 248 21.49 42.29 32.23
C ASP A 248 22.27 41.50 33.30
N PRO A 249 23.61 41.46 33.26
CA PRO A 249 24.44 40.78 34.26
C PRO A 249 24.20 41.22 35.71
N GLN A 250 23.65 42.41 35.93
CA GLN A 250 23.31 42.93 37.26
C GLN A 250 22.01 42.35 37.81
N LEU A 251 21.25 41.63 36.98
CA LEU A 251 19.92 41.14 37.30
C LEU A 251 19.98 39.65 37.67
N ASN A 252 19.75 39.34 38.95
CA ASN A 252 19.75 37.96 39.43
C ASN A 252 18.34 37.34 39.31
N LEU A 253 18.12 36.55 38.27
CA LEU A 253 16.87 35.81 38.04
C LEU A 253 16.92 34.41 38.67
N SER A 254 15.78 33.95 39.17
CA SER A 254 15.62 32.56 39.59
C SER A 254 15.77 31.60 38.40
N SER A 255 16.42 30.46 38.61
CA SER A 255 16.52 29.36 37.64
C SER A 255 15.16 28.79 37.21
N LYS A 256 14.07 29.06 37.94
CA LYS A 256 12.70 28.68 37.54
C LYS A 256 12.04 29.69 36.59
N LYS A 257 12.52 30.94 36.53
CA LYS A 257 11.91 32.05 35.77
C LYS A 257 12.94 32.82 34.96
N PHE A 258 13.86 32.10 34.32
CA PHE A 258 14.98 32.68 33.59
C PHE A 258 14.59 33.30 32.23
N LEU A 259 13.34 33.16 31.77
CA LEU A 259 12.83 33.78 30.54
C LEU A 259 12.00 35.06 30.78
N LEU A 260 12.01 35.60 32.00
CA LEU A 260 11.28 36.83 32.31
C LEU A 260 11.67 37.99 31.38
N GLY A 261 10.67 38.69 30.84
CA GLY A 261 10.86 39.76 29.86
C GLY A 261 11.10 39.28 28.42
N CYS A 262 11.16 37.97 28.18
CA CYS A 262 11.26 37.43 26.83
C CYS A 262 9.86 37.23 26.22
N VAL A 263 9.69 37.72 24.99
CA VAL A 263 8.47 37.59 24.19
C VAL A 263 8.84 36.88 22.89
N PHE A 264 8.29 35.69 22.68
CA PHE A 264 8.64 34.80 21.58
C PHE A 264 7.59 34.83 20.47
N LEU A 265 8.05 34.79 19.23
CA LEU A 265 7.26 34.42 18.05
C LEU A 265 7.76 33.07 17.55
N ILE A 266 6.88 32.09 17.39
CA ILE A 266 7.24 30.80 16.78
C ILE A 266 6.77 30.83 15.35
N VAL A 267 7.70 30.70 14.41
CA VAL A 267 7.45 30.72 12.97
C VAL A 267 7.52 29.29 12.46
N GLU A 268 6.36 28.76 12.08
CA GLU A 268 6.24 27.44 11.48
C GLU A 268 6.28 27.54 9.94
N ASP A 269 6.99 26.62 9.30
CA ASP A 269 6.86 26.44 7.85
C ASP A 269 5.54 25.70 7.58
N PHE A 270 4.58 26.41 6.97
CA PHE A 270 3.18 26.03 6.75
C PHE A 270 2.91 24.80 5.85
N ASN A 271 3.83 23.83 5.76
CA ASN A 271 3.71 22.68 4.85
C ASN A 271 3.34 21.34 5.51
N GLN A 272 2.92 21.31 6.79
CA GLN A 272 2.47 20.08 7.44
C GLN A 272 1.13 20.28 8.15
N CYS A 273 0.09 19.65 7.59
CA CYS A 273 -1.21 19.28 8.18
C CYS A 273 -1.69 20.14 9.37
N GLU A 274 -2.75 20.93 9.12
CA GLU A 274 -3.45 21.78 10.09
C GLU A 274 -4.03 21.04 11.33
N ASP A 275 -3.98 19.70 11.41
CA ASP A 275 -4.72 18.94 12.43
C ASP A 275 -3.90 18.07 13.41
N ILE A 276 -2.57 18.00 13.34
CA ILE A 276 -1.79 17.14 14.30
C ILE A 276 -0.43 17.73 14.71
N CYS A 277 -0.41 18.99 15.15
CA CYS A 277 0.80 19.63 15.69
C CYS A 277 0.68 19.82 17.22
N ASN A 278 1.08 18.80 18.00
CA ASN A 278 1.30 18.93 19.45
C ASN A 278 2.63 19.63 19.79
N ASP A 279 3.51 19.83 18.81
CA ASP A 279 4.91 20.23 19.04
C ASP A 279 5.04 21.72 19.39
N THR A 280 4.39 22.60 18.63
CA THR A 280 4.33 24.03 18.96
C THR A 280 3.62 24.26 20.29
N SER A 281 2.64 23.42 20.62
CA SER A 281 1.97 23.47 21.92
C SER A 281 2.95 23.18 23.05
N MET A 282 3.91 22.26 22.87
CA MET A 282 4.93 21.94 23.87
C MET A 282 5.96 23.07 24.03
N SER A 283 6.55 23.59 22.94
CA SER A 283 7.51 24.72 23.06
C SER A 283 6.84 25.97 23.63
N LYS A 284 5.56 26.23 23.32
CA LYS A 284 4.76 27.30 23.94
C LYS A 284 4.62 27.11 25.46
N LEU A 285 4.26 25.91 25.90
CA LEU A 285 4.10 25.59 27.33
C LEU A 285 5.43 25.74 28.07
N ASN A 286 6.52 25.22 27.49
CA ASN A 286 7.87 25.33 28.07
C ASN A 286 8.31 26.79 28.25
N ILE A 287 8.03 27.67 27.27
CA ILE A 287 8.34 29.11 27.38
C ILE A 287 7.57 29.74 28.54
N ILE A 288 6.27 29.48 28.64
CA ILE A 288 5.38 30.07 29.66
C ILE A 288 5.76 29.57 31.06
N GLU A 289 6.04 28.27 31.20
CA GLU A 289 6.47 27.65 32.46
C GLU A 289 7.72 28.36 33.02
N HIS A 290 8.67 28.71 32.17
CA HIS A 290 9.93 29.35 32.55
C HIS A 290 9.89 30.89 32.55
N GLY A 291 8.70 31.49 32.45
CA GLY A 291 8.46 32.92 32.65
C GLY A 291 8.51 33.80 31.40
N GLY A 292 8.62 33.20 30.22
CA GLY A 292 8.47 33.90 28.94
C GLY A 292 7.02 34.03 28.51
N SER A 293 6.78 34.76 27.42
CA SER A 293 5.46 34.88 26.79
C SER A 293 5.56 34.59 25.30
N VAL A 294 4.46 34.17 24.68
CA VAL A 294 4.41 33.85 23.25
C VAL A 294 3.34 34.70 22.56
N GLU A 295 3.69 35.33 21.45
CA GLU A 295 2.78 36.02 20.55
C GLU A 295 2.53 35.21 19.28
N GLN A 296 1.32 35.31 18.74
CA GLN A 296 0.93 34.64 17.50
C GLN A 296 1.21 35.48 16.25
N VAL A 297 1.38 36.79 16.42
CA VAL A 297 1.51 37.76 15.33
C VAL A 297 2.75 38.60 15.57
N TYR A 298 3.48 38.91 14.50
CA TYR A 298 4.64 39.79 14.57
C TYR A 298 4.27 41.17 15.14
N SER A 299 5.03 41.65 16.12
CA SER A 299 4.80 42.90 16.83
C SER A 299 6.11 43.48 17.37
N SER A 300 6.09 44.77 17.74
CA SER A 300 7.27 45.44 18.29
C SER A 300 7.73 44.88 19.64
N ARG A 301 6.86 44.18 20.38
CA ARG A 301 7.17 43.63 21.71
C ARG A 301 8.02 42.35 21.66
N ILE A 302 8.03 41.68 20.51
CA ILE A 302 8.76 40.43 20.33
C ILE A 302 10.25 40.69 20.56
N THR A 303 10.89 39.82 21.33
CA THR A 303 12.33 39.87 21.59
C THR A 303 13.04 38.70 20.90
N HIS A 304 12.37 37.56 20.76
CA HIS A 304 12.94 36.35 20.15
C HIS A 304 12.01 35.79 19.07
N ILE A 305 12.59 35.29 17.99
CA ILE A 305 11.89 34.59 16.91
C ILE A 305 12.47 33.18 16.81
N VAL A 306 11.63 32.17 17.00
CA VAL A 306 11.97 30.75 16.87
C VAL A 306 11.68 30.33 15.44
N CYS A 307 12.71 29.92 14.69
CA CYS A 307 12.61 29.55 13.28
C CYS A 307 13.74 28.60 12.84
N GLY A 308 13.45 27.73 11.87
CA GLY A 308 14.46 26.82 11.28
C GLY A 308 15.31 27.44 10.16
N THR A 309 14.77 28.43 9.45
CA THR A 309 15.41 29.08 8.30
C THR A 309 15.37 30.60 8.38
N GLN A 310 16.39 31.25 7.82
CA GLN A 310 16.48 32.70 7.66
C GLN A 310 15.62 33.23 6.50
N LYS A 311 15.17 32.37 5.57
CA LYS A 311 14.42 32.78 4.37
C LYS A 311 12.95 33.10 4.62
N ASN A 312 12.48 32.91 5.85
CA ASN A 312 11.12 33.27 6.21
C ASN A 312 11.00 34.79 6.37
N PHE A 313 9.95 35.38 5.80
CA PHE A 313 9.72 36.83 5.82
C PHE A 313 9.75 37.45 7.23
N ASN A 314 9.15 36.78 8.23
CA ASN A 314 9.14 37.28 9.61
C ASN A 314 10.54 37.29 10.23
N VAL A 315 11.41 36.38 9.78
CA VAL A 315 12.79 36.25 10.27
C VAL A 315 13.65 37.32 9.63
N GLU A 316 13.53 37.55 8.32
CA GLU A 316 14.22 38.66 7.62
C GLU A 316 13.86 40.01 8.24
N GLN A 317 12.57 40.27 8.47
CA GLN A 317 12.09 41.47 9.15
C GLN A 317 12.59 41.54 10.60
N GLY A 318 12.56 40.41 11.32
CA GLY A 318 13.11 40.25 12.66
C GLY A 318 14.55 40.68 12.81
N VAL A 319 15.42 40.22 11.90
CA VAL A 319 16.84 40.58 11.91
C VAL A 319 17.02 42.09 11.67
N GLN A 320 16.25 42.68 10.74
CA GLN A 320 16.30 44.13 10.49
C GLN A 320 15.83 44.96 11.70
N ASP A 321 14.83 44.47 12.43
CA ASP A 321 14.30 45.12 13.63
C ASP A 321 15.11 44.82 14.90
N GLY A 322 16.28 44.17 14.77
CA GLY A 322 17.17 43.86 15.88
C GLY A 322 16.61 42.81 16.85
N LYS A 323 15.78 41.88 16.36
CA LYS A 323 15.23 40.76 17.13
C LYS A 323 16.21 39.59 17.15
N ARG A 324 16.12 38.76 18.19
CA ARG A 324 16.97 37.56 18.34
C ARG A 324 16.35 36.38 17.61
N CYS A 325 16.90 36.01 16.46
CA CYS A 325 16.42 34.86 15.68
C CYS A 325 17.21 33.60 16.04
N ILE A 326 16.52 32.58 16.55
CA ILE A 326 17.10 31.34 17.10
C ILE A 326 16.27 30.11 16.68
N THR A 327 16.83 28.92 16.84
CA THR A 327 16.12 27.64 16.59
C THR A 327 15.49 27.09 17.87
N ASP A 328 14.60 26.09 17.74
CA ASP A 328 14.04 25.36 18.89
C ASP A 328 15.13 24.58 19.67
N PHE A 329 16.24 24.23 19.02
CA PHE A 329 17.40 23.62 19.68
C PHE A 329 18.01 24.55 20.72
N TRP A 330 18.18 25.84 20.40
CA TRP A 330 18.67 26.83 21.36
C TRP A 330 17.74 26.93 22.57
N LEU A 331 16.43 26.98 22.34
CA LEU A 331 15.43 27.06 23.40
C LEU A 331 15.51 25.83 24.33
N THR A 332 15.64 24.64 23.74
CA THR A 332 15.77 23.38 24.48
C THR A 332 17.04 23.36 25.34
N ASP A 333 18.17 23.79 24.77
CA ASP A 333 19.45 23.84 25.48
C ASP A 333 19.40 24.80 26.67
N ILE A 334 18.87 26.02 26.50
CA ILE A 334 18.80 26.99 27.61
C ILE A 334 17.83 26.57 28.72
N ILE A 335 16.78 25.80 28.39
CA ILE A 335 15.87 25.21 29.38
C ILE A 335 16.60 24.17 30.22
N SER A 336 17.39 23.31 29.58
CA SER A 336 18.23 22.33 30.29
C SER A 336 19.29 23.02 31.16
N GLN A 337 19.88 24.12 30.68
CA GLN A 337 20.82 24.96 31.43
C GLN A 337 20.14 25.81 32.53
N LYS A 338 18.81 26.00 32.46
CA LYS A 338 18.02 26.88 33.33
C LYS A 338 18.52 28.32 33.38
N LYS A 339 19.06 28.82 32.26
CA LYS A 339 19.68 30.16 32.14
C LYS A 339 19.62 30.68 30.71
N MET A 340 19.28 31.97 30.54
CA MET A 340 19.24 32.59 29.22
C MET A 340 20.67 32.96 28.75
N LEU A 341 21.22 32.12 27.87
CA LEU A 341 22.58 32.25 27.33
C LEU A 341 22.54 32.63 25.84
N PRO A 342 23.50 33.43 25.35
CA PRO A 342 23.63 33.69 23.91
C PRO A 342 23.94 32.39 23.16
N PRO A 343 23.45 32.19 21.92
CA PRO A 343 23.68 30.99 21.13
C PRO A 343 25.16 30.60 21.01
N TRP A 344 25.51 29.35 21.35
CA TRP A 344 26.89 28.86 21.35
C TRP A 344 27.16 27.65 20.42
N LEU A 345 26.13 27.11 19.76
CA LEU A 345 26.25 26.00 18.81
C LEU A 345 25.74 26.42 17.43
N ALA A 346 26.29 25.84 16.37
CA ALA A 346 25.93 26.23 15.01
C ALA A 346 24.44 26.02 14.72
N HIS A 347 23.85 24.93 15.22
CA HIS A 347 22.43 24.61 15.05
C HIS A 347 21.49 25.41 15.95
N HIS A 348 22.01 26.30 16.82
CA HIS A 348 21.19 27.30 17.52
C HIS A 348 20.74 28.44 16.62
N PHE A 349 21.41 28.61 15.47
CA PHE A 349 21.11 29.64 14.50
C PHE A 349 20.21 29.09 13.38
N PRO A 350 19.23 29.86 12.90
CA PRO A 350 18.45 29.49 11.73
C PRO A 350 19.36 29.35 10.52
N THR A 351 19.14 28.33 9.68
CA THR A 351 19.99 28.09 8.52
C THR A 351 19.71 29.10 7.40
N PRO A 352 20.69 29.45 6.56
CA PRO A 352 20.45 30.32 5.40
C PRO A 352 19.76 29.59 4.23
N TYR A 353 19.42 28.32 4.40
CA TYR A 353 18.85 27.43 3.37
C TYR A 353 17.34 27.23 3.58
N SER A 354 16.64 26.90 2.51
CA SER A 354 15.29 26.32 2.52
C SER A 354 15.39 24.80 2.59
N GLU A 355 14.28 24.12 2.88
CA GLU A 355 14.21 22.65 2.79
C GLU A 355 14.56 22.10 1.39
N GLU A 356 14.33 22.88 0.32
CA GLU A 356 14.57 22.44 -1.05
C GLU A 356 16.04 22.54 -1.50
N ASP A 357 16.82 23.46 -0.92
CA ASP A 357 18.19 23.79 -1.32
C ASP A 357 19.25 23.51 -0.24
N LEU A 358 19.01 22.46 0.56
CA LEU A 358 19.97 21.99 1.56
C LEU A 358 21.32 21.60 0.90
N PRO A 359 22.46 22.06 1.46
CA PRO A 359 23.78 22.00 0.81
C PRO A 359 24.31 20.58 0.58
N CYS A 360 23.94 19.62 1.43
CA CYS A 360 24.50 18.27 1.44
C CYS A 360 23.46 17.19 1.11
N ARG A 361 22.35 17.53 0.45
CA ARG A 361 21.19 16.63 0.21
C ARG A 361 21.52 15.26 -0.41
N GLN A 362 22.61 15.17 -1.16
CA GLN A 362 23.05 13.94 -1.83
C GLN A 362 24.22 13.25 -1.14
N TYR A 363 24.77 13.84 -0.07
CA TYR A 363 25.99 13.36 0.57
C TYR A 363 25.69 12.18 1.50
N GLN A 364 26.57 11.19 1.48
CA GLN A 364 26.66 10.14 2.50
C GLN A 364 27.84 10.47 3.43
N ILE A 365 27.56 10.65 4.72
CA ILE A 365 28.55 11.04 5.73
C ILE A 365 28.70 9.96 6.79
N VAL A 366 29.95 9.63 7.13
CA VAL A 366 30.27 8.74 8.26
C VAL A 366 30.75 9.59 9.44
N ILE A 367 30.24 9.29 10.63
CA ILE A 367 30.62 9.96 11.88
C ILE A 367 31.52 9.01 12.69
N ALA A 368 32.72 9.45 13.06
CA ALA A 368 33.73 8.62 13.73
C ALA A 368 34.33 9.29 14.97
N ASN A 369 34.73 8.49 15.96
CA ASN A 369 35.50 8.91 17.15
C ASN A 369 34.83 9.93 18.08
N PHE A 370 33.51 9.98 18.12
CA PHE A 370 32.74 10.77 19.10
C PHE A 370 32.20 9.88 20.22
N ASP A 371 32.04 10.45 21.42
CA ASP A 371 31.25 9.78 22.45
C ASP A 371 29.76 9.74 22.07
N SER A 372 28.94 9.01 22.83
CA SER A 372 27.53 8.84 22.48
C SER A 372 26.75 10.16 22.44
N ASN A 373 27.05 11.15 23.29
CA ASN A 373 26.31 12.41 23.31
C ASN A 373 26.74 13.33 22.15
N GLU A 374 28.06 13.41 21.92
CA GLU A 374 28.66 14.17 20.83
C GLU A 374 28.29 13.57 19.46
N TYR A 375 28.24 12.24 19.33
CA TYR A 375 27.85 11.54 18.10
C TYR A 375 26.47 11.99 17.63
N HIS A 376 25.48 11.99 18.53
CA HIS A 376 24.13 12.36 18.15
C HIS A 376 24.00 13.85 17.85
N LYS A 377 24.76 14.70 18.55
CA LYS A 377 24.84 16.14 18.25
C LYS A 377 25.41 16.37 16.84
N VAL A 378 26.47 15.65 16.47
CA VAL A 378 27.03 15.69 15.11
C VAL A 378 26.04 15.12 14.09
N LYS A 379 25.36 14.01 14.41
CA LYS A 379 24.32 13.41 13.56
C LYS A 379 23.21 14.41 13.24
N LEU A 380 22.71 15.12 14.24
CA LEU A 380 21.72 16.18 14.05
C LEU A 380 22.22 17.24 13.07
N ILE A 381 23.45 17.72 13.25
CA ILE A 381 24.02 18.74 12.36
C ILE A 381 24.15 18.20 10.93
N VAL A 382 24.55 16.94 10.75
CA VAL A 382 24.60 16.28 9.44
C VAL A 382 23.22 16.27 8.78
N GLU A 383 22.18 15.86 9.52
CA GLU A 383 20.81 15.82 9.03
C GLU A 383 20.27 17.22 8.67
N LEU A 384 20.60 18.25 9.45
CA LEU A 384 20.26 19.65 9.16
C LEU A 384 20.92 20.18 7.88
N THR A 385 22.06 19.62 7.46
CA THR A 385 22.65 19.93 6.14
C THR A 385 22.00 19.18 4.98
N GLY A 386 21.09 18.23 5.26
CA GLY A 386 20.40 17.37 4.31
C GLY A 386 21.12 16.07 3.98
N ALA A 387 22.28 15.80 4.58
CA ALA A 387 23.06 14.59 4.31
C ALA A 387 22.51 13.36 5.05
N ASN A 388 22.80 12.18 4.51
CA ASN A 388 22.46 10.91 5.15
C ASN A 388 23.66 10.36 5.93
N VAL A 389 23.42 9.87 7.15
CA VAL A 389 24.45 9.25 7.98
C VAL A 389 24.56 7.76 7.66
N VAL A 390 25.78 7.30 7.40
CA VAL A 390 26.12 5.90 7.14
C VAL A 390 27.09 5.40 8.20
N ASN A 391 26.99 4.11 8.55
CA ASN A 391 27.80 3.52 9.62
C ASN A 391 29.12 2.91 9.13
N GLU A 392 29.25 2.66 7.83
CA GLU A 392 30.40 2.00 7.21
C GLU A 392 31.04 2.87 6.14
N VAL A 393 32.37 2.85 6.08
CA VAL A 393 33.13 3.58 5.06
C VAL A 393 33.20 2.73 3.80
N THR A 394 32.47 3.14 2.77
CA THR A 394 32.46 2.51 1.44
C THR A 394 32.89 3.52 0.38
N SER A 395 33.09 3.08 -0.86
CA SER A 395 33.46 3.97 -1.97
C SER A 395 32.37 4.98 -2.37
N SER A 396 31.14 4.82 -1.87
CA SER A 396 30.04 5.78 -2.08
C SER A 396 29.92 6.83 -0.98
N VAL A 397 30.78 6.79 0.04
CA VAL A 397 30.83 7.81 1.11
C VAL A 397 31.56 9.04 0.61
N ASP A 398 30.96 10.21 0.82
CA ASP A 398 31.51 11.48 0.36
C ASP A 398 32.49 12.09 1.36
N ILE A 399 32.18 12.00 2.66
CA ILE A 399 32.94 12.64 3.75
C ILE A 399 32.92 11.76 5.00
N VAL A 400 34.04 11.72 5.72
CA VAL A 400 34.12 11.21 7.09
C VAL A 400 34.36 12.37 8.06
N VAL A 401 33.42 12.61 8.98
CA VAL A 401 33.56 13.59 10.05
C VAL A 401 34.09 12.89 11.29
N THR A 402 35.21 13.35 11.84
CA THR A 402 35.85 12.73 13.00
C THR A 402 36.34 13.73 14.02
N LEU A 403 36.27 13.35 15.30
CA LEU A 403 36.87 14.12 16.39
C LEU A 403 38.40 13.97 16.44
N LYS A 404 38.89 12.76 16.16
CA LYS A 404 40.32 12.42 16.23
C LYS A 404 40.81 11.80 14.93
N PHE A 405 42.05 12.08 14.58
CA PHE A 405 42.69 11.54 13.37
C PHE A 405 43.32 10.17 13.62
N GLU A 406 42.56 9.23 14.18
CA GLU A 406 42.98 7.86 14.49
C GLU A 406 41.82 6.87 14.35
N GLY A 407 42.10 5.58 14.30
CA GLY A 407 41.08 4.53 14.31
C GLY A 407 40.71 3.95 12.94
N THR A 408 40.03 2.81 12.97
CA THR A 408 39.80 1.94 11.80
C THR A 408 38.98 2.59 10.69
N LEU A 409 37.97 3.39 11.04
CA LEU A 409 37.16 4.12 10.05
C LEU A 409 37.99 5.18 9.30
N VAL A 410 38.88 5.88 10.01
CA VAL A 410 39.78 6.88 9.41
C VAL A 410 40.80 6.19 8.50
N GLU A 411 41.41 5.10 8.95
CA GLU A 411 42.34 4.29 8.14
C GLU A 411 41.68 3.78 6.84
N THR A 412 40.44 3.29 6.95
CA THR A 412 39.65 2.82 5.79
C THR A 412 39.34 3.97 4.84
N ALA A 413 38.95 5.14 5.36
CA ALA A 413 38.68 6.33 4.55
C ALA A 413 39.91 6.79 3.77
N LEU A 414 41.09 6.79 4.42
CA LEU A 414 42.36 7.12 3.77
C LEU A 414 42.71 6.11 2.66
N ALA A 415 42.49 4.81 2.90
CA ALA A 415 42.71 3.77 1.89
C ALA A 415 41.81 3.93 0.66
N LEU A 416 40.57 4.40 0.86
CA LEU A 416 39.61 4.69 -0.20
C LEU A 416 39.70 6.12 -0.77
N ASN A 417 40.63 6.94 -0.27
CA ASN A 417 40.80 8.36 -0.62
C ASN A 417 39.54 9.23 -0.37
N VAL A 418 38.72 8.84 0.61
CA VAL A 418 37.59 9.64 1.11
C VAL A 418 38.14 10.78 2.00
N PRO A 419 37.71 12.04 1.81
CA PRO A 419 38.14 13.14 2.67
C PRO A 419 37.68 12.95 4.13
N VAL A 420 38.62 13.13 5.05
CA VAL A 420 38.39 13.10 6.51
C VAL A 420 38.44 14.54 7.01
N VAL A 421 37.44 14.99 7.76
CA VAL A 421 37.30 16.38 8.23
C VAL A 421 36.91 16.44 9.70
N ASN A 422 37.19 17.56 10.35
CA ASN A 422 36.70 17.87 11.70
C ASN A 422 35.26 18.45 11.68
N VAL A 423 34.64 18.60 12.85
CA VAL A 423 33.26 19.11 13.01
C VAL A 423 33.07 20.53 12.49
N GLN A 424 34.13 21.35 12.49
CA GLN A 424 34.06 22.73 12.00
C GLN A 424 33.64 22.82 10.52
N TRP A 425 33.87 21.76 9.74
CA TRP A 425 33.36 21.65 8.37
C TRP A 425 31.84 21.72 8.30
N LEU A 426 31.15 20.99 9.19
CA LEU A 426 29.69 21.00 9.29
C LEU A 426 29.17 22.34 9.81
N ASN A 427 29.79 22.89 10.85
CA ASN A 427 29.39 24.17 11.44
C ASN A 427 29.45 25.30 10.43
N ASP A 428 30.55 25.38 9.66
CA ASP A 428 30.74 26.36 8.61
C ASP A 428 29.67 26.23 7.52
N ILE A 429 29.36 25.01 7.08
CA ILE A 429 28.31 24.76 6.08
C ILE A 429 26.95 25.19 6.60
N LEU A 430 26.60 24.83 7.84
CA LEU A 430 25.33 25.19 8.45
C LEU A 430 25.17 26.71 8.59
N CYS A 431 26.26 27.43 8.84
CA CYS A 431 26.32 28.89 8.91
C CYS A 431 26.45 29.56 7.52
N GLY A 432 26.40 28.82 6.41
CA GLY A 432 26.35 29.38 5.05
C GLY A 432 27.66 29.35 4.25
N ALA A 433 28.78 28.88 4.81
CA ALA A 433 30.05 28.85 4.08
C ALA A 433 30.10 27.71 3.06
N GLN A 434 30.37 28.09 1.81
CA GLN A 434 30.49 27.17 0.68
C GLN A 434 31.92 26.62 0.50
N ILE A 435 32.89 27.09 1.28
CA ILE A 435 34.32 26.73 1.14
C ILE A 435 34.53 25.25 1.47
N GLY A 436 33.85 24.72 2.49
CA GLY A 436 33.93 23.32 2.89
C GLY A 436 33.48 22.35 1.79
N LEU A 437 32.41 22.70 1.06
CA LEU A 437 31.89 21.88 -0.03
C LEU A 437 32.85 21.81 -1.23
N LYS A 438 33.49 22.94 -1.57
CA LYS A 438 34.42 23.03 -2.70
C LYS A 438 35.80 22.45 -2.40
N ASN A 439 36.26 22.58 -1.16
CA ASN A 439 37.58 22.12 -0.73
C ASN A 439 37.54 21.52 0.69
N PRO A 440 37.09 20.25 0.82
CA PRO A 440 37.00 19.59 2.12
C PRO A 440 38.38 19.34 2.77
N LYS A 441 39.46 19.27 1.96
CA LYS A 441 40.84 19.08 2.44
C LYS A 441 41.54 20.38 2.86
N ASN A 442 40.80 21.47 3.06
CA ASN A 442 41.35 22.72 3.56
C ASN A 442 41.98 22.52 4.96
N ASN A 443 43.16 23.11 5.21
CA ASN A 443 43.90 23.03 6.47
C ASN A 443 43.02 23.28 7.72
N LYS A 444 42.03 24.18 7.64
CA LYS A 444 41.10 24.44 8.75
C LYS A 444 40.37 23.16 9.21
N TYR A 445 39.99 22.30 8.28
CA TYR A 445 39.21 21.08 8.56
C TYR A 445 40.07 19.86 8.83
N GLN A 446 41.39 19.97 8.65
CA GLN A 446 42.37 18.91 8.88
C GLN A 446 43.07 19.03 10.24
N HIS A 447 42.66 19.99 11.08
CA HIS A 447 43.21 20.21 12.40
C HIS A 447 42.26 19.63 13.47
N PHE A 448 42.70 18.58 14.16
CA PHE A 448 41.84 17.79 15.07
C PHE A 448 42.08 18.09 16.55
N ASP A 449 43.18 18.77 16.91
CA ASP A 449 43.53 19.13 18.30
C ASP A 449 42.92 20.48 18.72
N LEU A 450 41.61 20.63 18.50
CA LEU A 450 40.87 21.86 18.86
C LEU A 450 40.52 21.87 20.35
N PHE A 451 40.61 23.04 20.98
CA PHE A 451 40.18 23.24 22.38
C PHE A 451 38.66 23.03 22.53
N ASP A 452 37.88 23.58 21.60
CA ASP A 452 36.44 23.34 21.47
C ASP A 452 36.11 23.02 20.00
N PRO A 453 35.82 21.74 19.67
CA PRO A 453 35.45 21.31 18.33
C PRO A 453 34.13 21.90 17.82
N PHE A 454 33.24 22.33 18.72
CA PHE A 454 31.89 22.81 18.39
C PHE A 454 31.78 24.34 18.37
N ALA A 455 32.87 25.06 18.67
CA ALA A 455 32.89 26.51 18.71
C ALA A 455 32.32 27.15 17.42
N VAL A 456 31.47 28.16 17.59
CA VAL A 456 30.86 28.90 16.48
C VAL A 456 31.76 30.05 16.05
N ASN A 457 31.90 30.21 14.73
CA ASN A 457 32.52 31.40 14.17
C ASN A 457 31.49 32.55 14.07
N TYR A 458 31.44 33.41 15.10
CA TYR A 458 30.47 34.51 15.16
C TYR A 458 30.60 35.53 14.01
N ASP A 459 31.75 35.64 13.35
CA ASP A 459 31.90 36.51 12.19
C ASP A 459 30.93 36.13 11.06
N MET A 460 30.64 34.84 10.90
CA MET A 460 29.75 34.30 9.87
C MET A 460 28.26 34.52 10.16
N VAL A 461 27.91 34.67 11.44
CA VAL A 461 26.53 34.88 11.91
C VAL A 461 26.39 36.23 12.62
N SER A 462 27.26 37.18 12.27
CA SER A 462 27.33 38.50 12.91
C SER A 462 26.01 39.28 12.81
N HIS A 463 25.29 39.13 11.70
CA HIS A 463 23.95 39.71 11.51
C HIS A 463 22.90 39.13 12.48
N LEU A 464 23.03 37.88 12.90
CA LEU A 464 22.15 37.25 13.90
C LEU A 464 22.58 37.58 15.34
N MET A 465 23.87 37.88 15.54
CA MET A 465 24.46 38.19 16.84
C MET A 465 24.31 39.66 17.27
N GLU A 466 23.98 40.56 16.36
CA GLU A 466 23.87 41.99 16.66
C GLU A 466 22.85 42.28 17.79
N ALA A 467 21.71 41.58 17.79
CA ALA A 467 20.67 41.69 18.83
C ALA A 467 21.11 41.17 20.22
N TRP A 468 22.21 40.42 20.28
CA TRP A 468 22.77 39.87 21.52
C TRP A 468 23.78 40.80 22.20
N LYS A 469 24.20 41.88 21.54
CA LYS A 469 25.05 42.92 22.12
C LYS A 469 24.30 43.79 23.14
N THR A 470 22.97 43.81 23.05
CA THR A 470 22.10 44.53 23.98
C THR A 470 21.40 43.54 24.92
N PRO A 471 21.54 43.68 26.25
CA PRO A 471 20.87 42.80 27.20
C PRO A 471 19.35 43.01 27.20
N VAL A 472 18.59 41.95 27.52
CA VAL A 472 17.16 42.09 27.80
C VAL A 472 16.97 42.78 29.15
N ILE A 473 16.28 43.93 29.14
CA ILE A 473 15.99 44.74 30.33
C ILE A 473 14.53 44.50 30.74
N PHE A 474 14.30 44.24 32.03
CA PHE A 474 12.97 44.19 32.63
C PHE A 474 12.95 45.00 33.94
N LEU A 475 11.99 45.92 34.06
CA LEU A 475 11.76 46.69 35.29
C LEU A 475 10.93 45.85 36.25
N LYS A 476 11.44 45.60 37.47
CA LYS A 476 10.78 44.80 38.54
C LYS A 476 9.36 45.27 38.96
N ASN A 477 8.79 46.33 38.36
CA ASN A 477 7.58 47.00 38.82
C ASN A 477 6.37 46.94 37.86
N GLU A 478 6.38 46.14 36.80
CA GLU A 478 5.16 45.94 36.02
C GLU A 478 4.47 44.63 36.42
N GLU A 479 3.39 44.80 37.20
CA GLU A 479 2.39 43.78 37.46
C GLU A 479 1.94 43.17 36.13
N VAL A 480 2.08 41.85 36.04
CA VAL A 480 1.60 41.01 34.94
C VAL A 480 0.13 41.33 34.67
N TYR A 481 -0.17 41.86 33.48
CA TYR A 481 -1.53 41.89 32.95
C TYR A 481 -1.98 40.45 32.70
N ASP A 482 -2.60 39.85 33.71
CA ASP A 482 -3.29 38.57 33.65
C ASP A 482 -4.50 38.68 32.70
N LEU A 483 -4.36 38.17 31.48
CA LEU A 483 -5.40 38.14 30.45
C LEU A 483 -6.39 36.97 30.62
N THR A 484 -6.52 36.38 31.82
CA THR A 484 -7.48 35.29 32.07
C THR A 484 -8.64 35.68 33.00
N LYS A 485 -9.36 36.78 32.73
CA LYS A 485 -10.65 37.04 33.40
C LYS A 485 -11.73 37.58 32.46
N SER A 486 -12.69 36.71 32.12
CA SER A 486 -14.05 37.11 31.75
C SER A 486 -14.89 37.32 33.03
N PRO A 487 -15.96 38.14 32.99
CA PRO A 487 -16.54 38.71 34.19
C PRO A 487 -17.64 37.81 34.76
N THR A 488 -17.47 37.31 35.98
CA THR A 488 -18.63 36.95 36.82
C THR A 488 -18.48 37.48 38.23
N ASN A 489 -19.48 38.27 38.61
CA ASN A 489 -19.69 38.81 39.94
C ASN A 489 -19.86 37.68 40.97
N CYS A 490 -19.15 37.76 42.09
CA CYS A 490 -19.74 37.45 43.39
C CYS A 490 -18.99 38.16 44.52
N LYS A 491 -19.77 38.76 45.42
CA LYS A 491 -19.36 39.75 46.42
C LYS A 491 -18.88 39.09 47.73
N ARG A 492 -17.83 39.71 48.31
CA ARG A 492 -17.54 39.95 49.75
C ARG A 492 -17.30 38.74 50.67
N LYS A 493 -16.16 38.75 51.37
CA LYS A 493 -15.95 39.49 52.65
C LYS A 493 -14.47 39.64 53.00
N LYS A 494 -14.11 40.83 53.47
CA LYS A 494 -12.84 41.22 54.09
C LYS A 494 -12.76 40.73 55.54
N THR A 495 -11.55 40.45 56.01
CA THR A 495 -11.02 40.98 57.29
C THR A 495 -9.51 41.18 57.19
N ASN A 496 -9.06 42.37 57.64
CA ASN A 496 -7.68 42.79 57.88
C ASN A 496 -7.02 41.89 58.96
N ASP A 497 -5.70 41.79 59.15
CA ASP A 497 -4.70 42.82 59.47
C ASP A 497 -3.27 42.29 59.19
N TYR A 498 -2.34 43.19 58.87
CA TYR A 498 -0.88 43.04 58.87
C TYR A 498 -0.32 43.87 60.04
N PRO A 499 0.98 43.88 60.36
CA PRO A 499 2.02 42.83 60.30
C PRO A 499 2.83 42.76 61.63
N GLU A 500 3.61 41.69 61.87
CA GLU A 500 4.91 41.85 62.55
C GLU A 500 5.85 40.67 62.29
N VAL A 501 7.14 41.02 62.23
CA VAL A 501 8.28 40.27 61.69
C VAL A 501 8.91 39.41 62.77
N ILE A 502 9.19 38.14 62.48
CA ILE A 502 10.28 37.37 63.10
C ILE A 502 10.91 36.48 62.01
N ASN A 503 12.18 36.79 61.68
CA ASN A 503 13.12 35.92 60.97
C ASN A 503 13.45 34.68 61.81
N LEU A 504 14.23 33.74 61.24
CA LEU A 504 14.80 32.49 61.78
C LEU A 504 14.04 31.27 61.25
N ASP A 505 14.63 30.29 60.57
CA ASP A 505 16.02 29.99 60.24
C ASP A 505 16.04 29.10 59.00
N ASP A 506 17.22 29.07 58.35
CA ASP A 506 17.65 28.01 57.46
C ASP A 506 17.53 26.65 58.18
N GLU A 507 16.75 25.73 57.62
CA GLU A 507 16.95 24.31 57.89
C GLU A 507 17.22 23.61 56.56
N ASP A 508 18.39 22.98 56.55
CA ASP A 508 18.84 21.93 55.65
C ASP A 508 17.68 21.01 55.25
N ASP A 509 17.63 20.64 53.98
CA ASP A 509 17.39 19.25 53.62
C ASP A 509 18.37 18.89 52.49
N ASN A 510 19.44 18.20 52.90
CA ASN A 510 20.12 17.23 52.08
C ASN A 510 19.07 16.24 51.57
N ASP A 511 18.93 16.12 50.26
CA ASP A 511 18.43 14.90 49.61
C ASP A 511 19.33 14.59 48.40
N ASP A 512 20.55 14.17 48.72
CA ASP A 512 21.19 13.10 47.98
C ASP A 512 20.46 11.79 48.32
N GLU A 513 19.38 11.47 47.61
CA GLU A 513 18.94 10.08 47.50
C GLU A 513 18.88 9.67 46.03
N ALA A 514 19.81 8.78 45.69
CA ALA A 514 19.70 7.93 44.52
C ALA A 514 18.30 7.28 44.49
N ILE A 515 17.59 7.40 43.37
CA ILE A 515 16.41 6.58 43.10
C ILE A 515 16.89 5.13 42.94
N ILE A 516 17.04 4.43 44.07
CA ILE A 516 17.02 2.98 44.13
C ILE A 516 15.55 2.62 43.91
N ILE A 517 15.24 2.14 42.70
CA ILE A 517 13.97 1.46 42.43
C ILE A 517 13.95 0.21 43.32
N THR A 518 13.38 0.35 44.51
CA THR A 518 13.14 -0.76 45.42
C THR A 518 11.99 -1.57 44.85
N TYR A 519 12.33 -2.71 44.25
CA TYR A 519 11.35 -3.73 43.87
C TYR A 519 10.58 -4.15 45.12
N PHE A 520 9.29 -3.80 45.19
CA PHE A 520 8.37 -4.40 46.13
C PHE A 520 8.22 -5.89 45.77
N LYS A 521 9.03 -6.75 46.39
CA LYS A 521 8.78 -8.19 46.43
C LYS A 521 7.65 -8.45 47.42
N ASN A 522 6.41 -8.34 46.96
CA ASN A 522 5.31 -8.99 47.65
C ASN A 522 5.43 -10.51 47.41
N LYS A 523 5.68 -11.24 48.49
CA LYS A 523 5.57 -12.69 48.53
C LYS A 523 4.09 -13.06 48.67
N ASP A 524 3.71 -14.05 47.88
CA ASP A 524 2.49 -14.87 47.94
C ASP A 524 1.24 -14.29 47.26
N GLN A 525 1.19 -14.38 45.91
CA GLN A 525 -0.02 -14.54 45.07
C GLN A 525 0.34 -14.86 43.58
N PRO A 526 -0.61 -15.24 42.69
CA PRO A 526 -0.41 -16.20 41.59
C PRO A 526 0.60 -15.74 40.53
N LYS A 527 1.22 -16.68 39.80
CA LYS A 527 2.31 -16.44 38.83
C LYS A 527 2.13 -15.13 38.05
N ASN A 528 2.91 -14.10 38.40
CA ASN A 528 2.89 -12.80 37.74
C ASN A 528 2.99 -12.96 36.20
N PRO A 529 2.15 -12.24 35.42
CA PRO A 529 2.13 -12.32 33.97
C PRO A 529 3.51 -12.13 33.33
N CYS A 530 3.91 -13.08 32.49
CA CYS A 530 4.98 -12.94 31.51
C CYS A 530 4.36 -12.55 30.16
N VAL A 531 4.65 -11.36 29.66
CA VAL A 531 3.91 -10.71 28.56
C VAL A 531 4.74 -10.67 27.27
N ILE A 532 4.06 -10.90 26.14
CA ILE A 532 4.56 -10.70 24.77
C ILE A 532 3.65 -9.67 24.09
N PHE A 533 4.24 -8.72 23.36
CA PHE A 533 3.52 -7.71 22.60
C PHE A 533 3.44 -8.06 21.12
N CYS A 534 2.28 -7.84 20.51
CA CYS A 534 2.04 -8.07 19.09
C CYS A 534 1.26 -6.91 18.44
N GLY A 535 1.81 -6.37 17.34
CA GLY A 535 1.15 -5.31 16.56
C GLY A 535 1.28 -3.90 17.15
N PHE A 536 2.11 -3.72 18.17
CA PHE A 536 2.41 -2.40 18.76
C PHE A 536 3.70 -1.82 18.21
N THR A 537 3.74 -0.50 18.13
CA THR A 537 4.95 0.25 17.83
C THR A 537 5.92 0.26 19.02
N MET A 538 7.20 0.57 18.80
CA MET A 538 8.23 0.56 19.87
C MET A 538 7.84 1.43 21.08
N THR A 539 7.36 2.65 20.85
CA THR A 539 6.91 3.56 21.93
C THR A 539 5.75 2.96 22.74
N GLU A 540 4.73 2.41 22.07
CA GLU A 540 3.60 1.76 22.76
C GLU A 540 4.07 0.52 23.55
N GLN A 541 5.04 -0.24 23.01
CA GLN A 541 5.62 -1.39 23.72
C GLN A 541 6.40 -0.95 24.95
N GLU A 542 7.15 0.15 24.89
CA GLU A 542 7.88 0.69 26.04
C GLU A 542 6.93 1.20 27.13
N GLU A 543 5.87 1.92 26.76
CA GLU A 543 4.81 2.33 27.69
C GLU A 543 4.15 1.13 28.36
N LEU A 544 3.67 0.15 27.57
CA LEU A 544 3.03 -1.05 28.10
C LEU A 544 4.01 -1.90 28.91
N LYS A 545 5.29 -1.94 28.54
CA LYS A 545 6.35 -2.62 29.30
C LYS A 545 6.55 -1.98 30.67
N LEU A 546 6.55 -0.65 30.76
CA LEU A 546 6.62 0.05 32.04
C LEU A 546 5.44 -0.33 32.93
N ILE A 547 4.23 -0.41 32.36
CA ILE A 547 3.03 -0.84 33.07
C ILE A 547 3.18 -2.28 33.58
N VAL A 548 3.61 -3.22 32.74
CA VAL A 548 3.84 -4.63 33.12
C VAL A 548 4.84 -4.71 34.27
N LEU A 549 5.95 -3.99 34.20
CA LEU A 549 6.99 -4.01 35.24
C LEU A 549 6.52 -3.34 36.55
N GLN A 550 5.77 -2.24 36.46
CA GLN A 550 5.17 -1.56 37.63
C GLN A 550 4.19 -2.47 38.38
N LEU A 551 3.40 -3.25 37.65
CA LEU A 551 2.45 -4.22 38.20
C LEU A 551 3.11 -5.53 38.68
N GLY A 552 4.44 -5.64 38.55
CA GLY A 552 5.22 -6.82 38.99
C GLY A 552 5.26 -7.98 37.97
N GLY A 553 4.79 -7.77 36.75
CA GLY A 553 4.91 -8.71 35.63
C GLY A 553 6.32 -8.76 35.03
N LYS A 554 6.51 -9.61 34.03
CA LYS A 554 7.79 -9.82 33.33
C LYS A 554 7.60 -9.76 31.82
N MET A 555 8.67 -9.43 31.11
CA MET A 555 8.72 -9.53 29.65
C MET A 555 9.29 -10.89 29.24
N ALA A 556 8.66 -11.53 28.26
CA ALA A 556 9.19 -12.77 27.69
C ALA A 556 10.36 -12.48 26.74
N THR A 557 11.38 -13.33 26.76
CA THR A 557 12.53 -13.28 25.84
C THR A 557 12.32 -14.09 24.57
N GLN A 558 11.46 -15.12 24.64
CA GLN A 558 11.08 -15.99 23.54
C GLN A 558 9.57 -16.21 23.53
N TYR A 559 9.00 -16.61 22.39
CA TYR A 559 7.54 -16.79 22.28
C TYR A 559 6.99 -17.89 23.20
N ASN A 560 7.82 -18.86 23.59
CA ASN A 560 7.44 -19.98 24.46
C ASN A 560 7.47 -19.65 25.96
N ASP A 561 8.09 -18.53 26.35
CA ASP A 561 8.19 -18.11 27.75
C ASP A 561 6.98 -17.27 28.19
N GLY A 562 6.16 -16.82 27.24
CA GLY A 562 5.02 -15.95 27.47
C GLY A 562 3.82 -16.69 28.07
N THR A 563 3.17 -16.03 29.03
CA THR A 563 1.88 -16.45 29.59
C THR A 563 0.71 -15.67 28.98
N HIS A 564 0.95 -14.43 28.55
CA HIS A 564 -0.03 -13.51 27.99
C HIS A 564 0.48 -12.92 26.68
N LEU A 565 -0.30 -13.04 25.62
CA LEU A 565 -0.08 -12.31 24.38
C LEU A 565 -0.98 -11.09 24.38
N VAL A 566 -0.39 -9.91 24.45
CA VAL A 566 -1.12 -8.65 24.32
C VAL A 566 -1.07 -8.26 22.85
N MET A 567 -2.23 -8.12 22.20
CA MET A 567 -2.34 -7.74 20.79
C MET A 567 -3.03 -6.38 20.62
N LYS A 568 -2.57 -5.58 19.66
CA LYS A 568 -3.22 -4.32 19.30
C LYS A 568 -4.54 -4.55 18.56
N GLU A 569 -4.50 -5.45 17.59
CA GLU A 569 -5.63 -5.81 16.74
C GLU A 569 -5.73 -7.34 16.59
N PRO A 570 -6.93 -7.90 16.37
CA PRO A 570 -7.15 -9.35 16.24
C PRO A 570 -6.76 -9.91 14.87
N LEU A 571 -5.50 -9.71 14.45
CA LEU A 571 -5.00 -10.14 13.15
C LEU A 571 -4.07 -11.35 13.24
N LYS A 572 -4.07 -12.19 12.20
CA LYS A 572 -3.12 -13.30 12.02
C LYS A 572 -1.72 -12.73 11.80
N THR A 573 -0.85 -12.86 12.79
CA THR A 573 0.55 -12.39 12.73
C THR A 573 1.53 -13.51 13.10
N ILE A 574 2.82 -13.29 12.83
CA ILE A 574 3.89 -14.22 13.21
C ILE A 574 3.96 -14.42 14.73
N PRO A 575 4.03 -13.36 15.57
CA PRO A 575 4.00 -13.52 17.03
C PRO A 575 2.78 -14.29 17.53
N PHE A 576 1.60 -14.04 16.93
CA PHE A 576 0.38 -14.78 17.26
C PHE A 576 0.53 -16.29 16.99
N LEU A 577 1.00 -16.66 15.80
CA LEU A 577 1.19 -18.07 15.43
C LEU A 577 2.23 -18.77 16.30
N CYS A 578 3.34 -18.11 16.64
CA CYS A 578 4.38 -18.67 17.51
C CYS A 578 3.87 -18.90 18.95
N CYS A 579 3.05 -17.98 19.48
CA CYS A 579 2.51 -18.06 20.83
C CYS A 579 1.31 -19.02 20.96
N LEU A 580 0.57 -19.27 19.88
CA LEU A 580 -0.73 -19.94 19.93
C LEU A 580 -0.68 -21.33 20.59
N SER A 581 0.45 -22.04 20.50
CA SER A 581 0.59 -23.39 21.05
C SER A 581 0.94 -23.44 22.55
N THR A 582 1.47 -22.35 23.10
CA THR A 582 2.10 -22.32 24.44
C THR A 582 1.45 -21.29 25.37
N ILE A 583 0.88 -20.22 24.84
CA ILE A 583 0.33 -19.11 25.63
C ILE A 583 -0.97 -19.51 26.36
N ASN A 584 -1.24 -18.87 27.49
CA ASN A 584 -2.45 -19.13 28.28
C ASN A 584 -3.57 -18.16 27.92
N GLN A 585 -3.26 -16.88 27.74
CA GLN A 585 -4.22 -15.81 27.51
C GLN A 585 -3.81 -14.94 26.32
N ILE A 586 -4.81 -14.51 25.53
CA ILE A 586 -4.61 -13.58 24.42
C ILE A 586 -5.57 -12.40 24.60
N VAL A 587 -5.02 -11.25 24.98
CA VAL A 587 -5.78 -10.07 25.43
C VAL A 587 -5.44 -8.82 24.63
N ASN A 588 -6.31 -7.82 24.68
CA ASN A 588 -6.05 -6.50 24.11
C ASN A 588 -5.24 -5.60 25.05
N ALA A 589 -4.75 -4.46 24.55
CA ALA A 589 -3.95 -3.51 25.33
C ALA A 589 -4.69 -2.89 26.53
N GLN A 590 -6.03 -2.85 26.49
CA GLN A 590 -6.84 -2.22 27.54
C GLN A 590 -6.70 -2.97 28.86
N TRP A 591 -6.42 -4.27 28.82
CA TRP A 591 -6.14 -5.07 30.01
C TRP A 591 -5.03 -4.45 30.86
N LEU A 592 -3.92 -4.05 30.25
CA LEU A 592 -2.81 -3.40 30.96
C LEU A 592 -3.14 -1.99 31.43
N ARG A 593 -3.80 -1.18 30.57
CA ARG A 593 -4.18 0.20 30.92
C ARG A 593 -5.14 0.24 32.11
N ASP A 594 -6.15 -0.62 32.12
CA ASP A 594 -7.09 -0.72 33.23
C ASP A 594 -6.46 -1.32 34.48
N SER A 595 -5.54 -2.28 34.32
CA SER A 595 -4.76 -2.82 35.44
C SER A 595 -3.87 -1.75 36.09
N GLN A 596 -3.30 -0.83 35.30
CA GLN A 596 -2.51 0.28 35.81
C GLN A 596 -3.34 1.21 36.71
N LEU A 597 -4.57 1.54 36.30
CA LEU A 597 -5.45 2.45 37.04
C LEU A 597 -5.76 1.95 38.46
N ILE A 598 -5.80 0.63 38.66
CA ILE A 598 -6.06 0.02 39.97
C ILE A 598 -4.79 -0.53 40.64
N SER A 599 -3.62 -0.36 40.00
CA SER A 599 -2.32 -0.87 40.47
C SER A 599 -2.27 -2.38 40.74
N GLU A 600 -3.09 -3.16 40.04
CA GLU A 600 -3.14 -4.63 40.12
C GLU A 600 -3.59 -5.22 38.76
N PHE A 601 -3.13 -6.42 38.40
CA PHE A 601 -3.60 -7.10 37.19
C PHE A 601 -5.08 -7.47 37.29
N LYS A 602 -5.88 -6.96 36.37
CA LYS A 602 -7.30 -7.31 36.24
C LYS A 602 -7.49 -8.71 35.68
N ASP A 603 -8.69 -9.26 35.88
CA ASP A 603 -9.12 -10.49 35.22
C ASP A 603 -9.09 -10.34 33.69
N GLU A 604 -8.60 -11.36 32.99
CA GLU A 604 -8.37 -11.33 31.55
C GLU A 604 -9.65 -11.51 30.72
N VAL A 605 -10.73 -12.06 31.30
CA VAL A 605 -11.93 -12.51 30.57
C VAL A 605 -12.56 -11.41 29.70
N ASP A 606 -12.63 -10.18 30.22
CA ASP A 606 -13.25 -9.04 29.52
C ASP A 606 -12.36 -8.46 28.39
N TYR A 607 -11.11 -8.90 28.29
CA TYR A 607 -10.11 -8.36 27.38
C TYR A 607 -9.66 -9.34 26.30
N CYS A 608 -10.18 -10.58 26.33
CA CYS A 608 -9.84 -11.63 25.39
C CYS A 608 -10.47 -11.40 24.00
N PHE A 609 -9.71 -11.69 22.95
CA PHE A 609 -10.27 -11.74 21.59
C PHE A 609 -11.07 -13.03 21.38
N GLN A 610 -12.22 -12.94 20.71
CA GLN A 610 -13.01 -14.12 20.34
C GLN A 610 -12.56 -14.70 18.99
N GLU A 611 -12.28 -13.82 18.04
CA GLU A 611 -12.01 -14.16 16.64
C GLU A 611 -10.73 -13.48 16.17
N ILE A 612 -9.97 -14.15 15.31
CA ILE A 612 -8.77 -13.64 14.65
C ILE A 612 -8.99 -13.68 13.14
N PHE A 613 -8.55 -12.62 12.47
CA PHE A 613 -8.78 -12.38 11.05
C PHE A 613 -7.48 -12.44 10.22
N ASP A 614 -7.60 -12.89 8.98
CA ASP A 614 -6.57 -12.79 7.94
C ASP A 614 -7.14 -11.98 6.77
N GLY A 615 -6.89 -10.67 6.76
CA GLY A 615 -7.66 -9.74 5.94
C GLY A 615 -9.13 -9.72 6.37
N ASN A 616 -10.06 -10.11 5.49
CA ASN A 616 -11.50 -10.11 5.76
C ASN A 616 -12.05 -11.48 6.15
N THR A 617 -11.21 -12.52 6.25
CA THR A 617 -11.64 -13.88 6.58
C THR A 617 -11.36 -14.17 8.05
N MET A 618 -12.36 -14.70 8.76
CA MET A 618 -12.15 -15.24 10.10
C MET A 618 -11.40 -16.58 9.96
N VAL A 619 -10.21 -16.67 10.58
CA VAL A 619 -9.32 -17.82 10.46
C VAL A 619 -9.16 -18.63 11.74
N CYS A 620 -9.44 -18.04 12.90
CA CYS A 620 -9.27 -18.71 14.18
C CYS A 620 -10.28 -18.20 15.21
N ASN A 621 -10.89 -19.14 15.95
CA ASN A 621 -11.68 -18.85 17.15
C ASN A 621 -10.80 -19.13 18.38
N VAL A 622 -10.35 -18.07 19.05
CA VAL A 622 -9.33 -18.14 20.10
C VAL A 622 -9.82 -18.95 21.32
N PRO A 623 -11.04 -18.75 21.85
CA PRO A 623 -11.53 -19.55 22.97
C PRO A 623 -11.52 -21.05 22.70
N ASN A 624 -11.95 -21.48 21.50
CA ASN A 624 -11.95 -22.89 21.11
C ASN A 624 -10.54 -23.48 21.05
N VAL A 625 -9.58 -22.70 20.55
CA VAL A 625 -8.18 -23.13 20.48
C VAL A 625 -7.58 -23.23 21.88
N LEU A 626 -7.70 -22.17 22.70
CA LEU A 626 -7.12 -22.13 24.05
C LEU A 626 -7.72 -23.18 25.00
N ALA A 627 -8.99 -23.56 24.80
CA ALA A 627 -9.64 -24.63 25.54
C ALA A 627 -9.00 -26.02 25.32
N ASN A 628 -8.27 -26.22 24.22
CA ASN A 628 -7.56 -27.46 23.97
C ASN A 628 -6.28 -27.54 24.82
N SER A 629 -6.21 -28.49 25.76
CA SER A 629 -5.02 -28.66 26.61
C SER A 629 -3.84 -29.35 25.91
N ARG A 630 -4.02 -29.84 24.67
CA ARG A 630 -3.00 -30.58 23.89
C ARG A 630 -2.39 -29.76 22.74
N ARG A 631 -2.56 -28.44 22.74
CA ARG A 631 -2.03 -27.52 21.70
C ARG A 631 -0.53 -27.71 21.43
N SER A 632 0.27 -27.78 22.49
CA SER A 632 1.72 -27.99 22.42
C SER A 632 2.14 -29.41 22.04
N GLN A 633 1.18 -30.30 21.77
CA GLN A 633 1.40 -31.68 21.34
C GLN A 633 0.71 -31.99 20.00
N LEU A 634 0.22 -30.98 19.29
CA LEU A 634 -0.46 -31.15 18.01
C LEU A 634 0.40 -31.95 17.02
N PHE A 635 1.70 -31.62 16.94
CA PHE A 635 2.66 -32.27 16.06
C PHE A 635 3.52 -33.32 16.77
N LYS A 636 3.08 -33.81 17.94
CA LYS A 636 3.84 -34.79 18.71
C LYS A 636 4.09 -36.06 17.89
N ASN A 637 5.35 -36.49 17.86
CA ASN A 637 5.85 -37.61 17.06
C ASN A 637 5.80 -37.39 15.54
N LEU A 638 5.66 -36.15 15.05
CA LEU A 638 5.77 -35.83 13.62
C LEU A 638 7.09 -35.13 13.36
N THR A 639 7.77 -35.53 12.28
CA THR A 639 9.07 -34.96 11.89
C THR A 639 8.93 -34.09 10.66
N PHE A 640 9.57 -32.93 10.67
CA PHE A 640 9.51 -31.93 9.63
C PHE A 640 10.90 -31.60 9.10
N PHE A 641 10.99 -31.41 7.78
CA PHE A 641 12.10 -30.75 7.12
C PHE A 641 11.57 -29.45 6.49
N VAL A 642 12.22 -28.33 6.76
CA VAL A 642 11.76 -27.00 6.31
C VAL A 642 12.83 -26.40 5.41
N THR A 643 12.48 -26.14 4.16
CA THR A 643 13.39 -25.54 3.18
C THR A 643 13.65 -24.06 3.51
N PRO A 644 14.82 -23.52 3.13
CA PRO A 644 15.17 -22.13 3.45
C PRO A 644 14.39 -21.09 2.62
N GLY A 645 13.86 -21.44 1.44
CA GLY A 645 13.24 -20.49 0.50
C GLY A 645 11.84 -20.00 0.87
N ILE A 646 11.22 -20.54 1.93
CA ILE A 646 9.91 -20.09 2.40
C ILE A 646 9.99 -18.66 2.92
N GLN A 647 9.24 -17.76 2.29
CA GLN A 647 9.23 -16.32 2.63
C GLN A 647 8.07 -15.90 3.55
N SER A 648 6.93 -16.60 3.54
CA SER A 648 5.73 -16.19 4.27
C SER A 648 5.02 -17.37 4.97
N PRO A 649 5.07 -17.43 6.33
CA PRO A 649 6.06 -16.77 7.18
C PRO A 649 7.48 -17.37 6.93
N PRO A 650 8.56 -16.61 7.22
CA PRO A 650 9.93 -17.07 6.99
C PRO A 650 10.22 -18.44 7.64
N SER A 651 11.09 -19.22 7.00
CA SER A 651 11.44 -20.59 7.44
C SER A 651 11.87 -20.68 8.92
N THR A 652 12.50 -19.64 9.48
CA THR A 652 12.85 -19.55 10.90
C THR A 652 11.63 -19.61 11.82
N TYR A 653 10.56 -18.89 11.48
CA TYR A 653 9.33 -18.85 12.27
C TYR A 653 8.47 -20.10 12.07
N ILE A 654 8.45 -20.68 10.87
CA ILE A 654 7.80 -21.98 10.64
C ILE A 654 8.42 -23.06 11.54
N LYS A 655 9.75 -23.09 11.62
CA LYS A 655 10.47 -24.00 12.53
C LYS A 655 10.05 -23.77 13.99
N GLU A 656 9.96 -22.52 14.41
CA GLU A 656 9.53 -22.18 15.77
C GLU A 656 8.09 -22.64 16.05
N ILE A 657 7.13 -22.38 15.15
CA ILE A 657 5.74 -22.81 15.27
C ILE A 657 5.64 -24.34 15.40
N ILE A 658 6.40 -25.08 14.58
CA ILE A 658 6.45 -26.56 14.63
C ILE A 658 6.95 -27.04 15.99
N ILE A 659 8.05 -26.46 16.50
CA ILE A 659 8.62 -26.82 17.80
C ILE A 659 7.63 -26.51 18.93
N SER A 660 6.99 -25.34 18.91
CA SER A 660 6.01 -24.92 19.92
C SER A 660 4.78 -25.82 19.95
N ALA A 661 4.41 -26.43 18.82
CA ALA A 661 3.33 -27.42 18.70
C ALA A 661 3.79 -28.88 18.94
N GLY A 662 5.06 -29.10 19.31
CA GLY A 662 5.59 -30.41 19.72
C GLY A 662 6.18 -31.27 18.60
N GLY A 663 6.42 -30.70 17.41
CA GLY A 663 7.04 -31.37 16.28
C GLY A 663 8.57 -31.38 16.34
N THR A 664 9.19 -32.35 15.66
CA THR A 664 10.65 -32.48 15.55
C THR A 664 11.14 -31.96 14.21
N ILE A 665 12.26 -31.23 14.19
CA ILE A 665 12.83 -30.67 12.96
C ILE A 665 14.15 -31.33 12.62
N GLU A 666 14.29 -31.74 11.37
CA GLU A 666 15.55 -32.22 10.81
C GLU A 666 16.23 -31.15 9.96
N THR A 667 17.56 -31.13 10.04
CA THR A 667 18.41 -30.22 9.27
C THR A 667 18.87 -30.81 7.94
N ILE A 668 18.71 -32.13 7.76
CA ILE A 668 19.14 -32.88 6.57
C ILE A 668 17.92 -33.55 5.97
N LEU A 669 17.75 -33.41 4.66
CA LEU A 669 16.68 -34.07 3.92
C LEU A 669 16.94 -35.59 3.86
N ARG A 670 15.94 -36.39 4.23
CA ARG A 670 16.01 -37.85 4.13
C ARG A 670 15.86 -38.31 2.68
N SER A 671 16.50 -39.42 2.33
CA SER A 671 16.28 -40.08 1.04
C SER A 671 14.90 -40.74 0.98
N GLU A 672 14.37 -40.96 -0.23
CA GLU A 672 13.06 -41.57 -0.45
C GLU A 672 12.90 -42.93 0.26
N ASN A 673 13.93 -43.78 0.21
CA ASN A 673 13.95 -45.08 0.89
C ASN A 673 13.83 -44.96 2.42
N ALA A 674 14.45 -43.94 3.02
CA ALA A 674 14.38 -43.69 4.45
C ALA A 674 13.00 -43.16 4.87
N ILE A 675 12.34 -42.37 4.01
CA ILE A 675 10.98 -41.87 4.24
C ILE A 675 9.96 -43.01 4.10
N ASN A 676 10.08 -43.84 3.07
CA ASN A 676 9.20 -45.00 2.84
C ASN A 676 9.29 -46.08 3.94
N SER A 677 10.38 -46.09 4.72
CA SER A 677 10.54 -46.98 5.87
C SER A 677 9.78 -46.52 7.12
N LEU A 678 9.30 -45.27 7.14
CA LEU A 678 8.50 -44.73 8.23
C LEU A 678 7.01 -45.06 8.07
N PRO A 679 6.24 -45.01 9.17
CA PRO A 679 4.77 -45.06 9.09
C PRO A 679 4.23 -43.92 8.21
N PRO A 680 3.07 -44.10 7.55
CA PRO A 680 2.43 -43.03 6.79
C PRO A 680 2.10 -41.84 7.71
N ASN A 681 2.15 -40.62 7.16
CA ASN A 681 1.87 -39.35 7.86
C ASN A 681 2.80 -39.07 9.07
N HIS A 682 4.05 -39.51 9.01
CA HIS A 682 5.04 -39.30 10.08
C HIS A 682 6.13 -38.28 9.73
N TYR A 683 6.37 -38.06 8.44
CA TYR A 683 7.41 -37.16 7.92
C TYR A 683 6.82 -36.16 6.92
N PHE A 684 7.17 -34.88 7.06
CA PHE A 684 6.63 -33.78 6.27
C PHE A 684 7.75 -32.88 5.77
N ILE A 685 7.70 -32.53 4.48
CA ILE A 685 8.59 -31.54 3.88
C ILE A 685 7.77 -30.27 3.69
N ILE A 686 8.16 -29.20 4.37
CA ILE A 686 7.54 -27.88 4.19
C ILE A 686 8.41 -27.09 3.21
N SER A 687 7.83 -26.70 2.08
CA SER A 687 8.53 -26.04 0.97
C SER A 687 7.67 -24.96 0.30
N CYS A 688 8.26 -24.21 -0.63
CA CYS A 688 7.56 -23.36 -1.60
C CYS A 688 7.86 -23.76 -3.05
N LEU A 689 7.20 -23.13 -4.03
CA LEU A 689 7.34 -23.46 -5.45
C LEU A 689 8.72 -23.06 -6.00
N GLU A 690 9.32 -22.01 -5.45
CA GLU A 690 10.60 -21.45 -5.85
C GLU A 690 11.78 -22.37 -5.51
N ASP A 691 11.63 -23.21 -4.48
CA ASP A 691 12.66 -24.16 -4.02
C ASP A 691 12.87 -25.35 -4.98
N ALA A 692 11.93 -25.58 -5.91
CA ALA A 692 11.99 -26.66 -6.89
C ALA A 692 13.23 -26.57 -7.81
N CYS A 693 13.73 -25.35 -8.06
CA CYS A 693 14.93 -25.11 -8.86
C CYS A 693 16.23 -25.32 -8.07
N SER A 694 16.19 -25.21 -6.74
CA SER A 694 17.37 -25.20 -5.87
C SER A 694 17.62 -26.53 -5.17
N ILE A 695 16.60 -27.38 -5.04
CA ILE A 695 16.68 -28.70 -4.41
C ILE A 695 16.08 -29.76 -5.37
N PRO A 696 16.85 -30.24 -6.37
CA PRO A 696 16.35 -31.19 -7.38
C PRO A 696 15.82 -32.48 -6.76
N ASP A 697 16.46 -32.94 -5.68
CA ASP A 697 16.10 -34.17 -4.95
C ASP A 697 14.69 -34.13 -4.33
N ILE A 698 14.08 -32.95 -4.20
CA ILE A 698 12.73 -32.77 -3.68
C ILE A 698 11.67 -33.24 -4.69
N LEU A 699 11.98 -33.24 -6.00
CA LEU A 699 11.06 -33.64 -7.06
C LEU A 699 10.76 -35.15 -7.06
N GLU A 700 11.68 -35.95 -6.53
CA GLU A 700 11.53 -37.41 -6.42
C GLU A 700 10.58 -37.81 -5.26
N ILE A 701 10.33 -36.92 -4.29
CA ILE A 701 9.62 -37.21 -3.03
C ILE A 701 8.33 -36.39 -2.88
N ASN A 702 7.59 -36.20 -3.98
CA ASN A 702 6.44 -35.28 -4.07
C ASN A 702 5.25 -35.60 -3.14
N HIS A 703 5.17 -36.83 -2.60
CA HIS A 703 4.00 -37.30 -1.84
C HIS A 703 3.99 -36.89 -0.36
N VAL A 704 5.01 -36.17 0.12
CA VAL A 704 5.11 -35.65 1.51
C VAL A 704 5.43 -34.15 1.57
N ILE A 705 5.23 -33.42 0.46
CA ILE A 705 5.53 -31.98 0.36
C ILE A 705 4.28 -31.14 0.58
N TYR A 706 4.37 -30.19 1.51
CA TYR A 706 3.31 -29.29 1.91
C TYR A 706 3.78 -27.84 1.91
N SER A 707 2.84 -26.91 1.73
CA SER A 707 3.13 -25.48 1.88
C SER A 707 3.25 -25.06 3.34
N SER A 708 3.78 -23.86 3.59
CA SER A 708 3.80 -23.26 4.93
C SER A 708 2.40 -23.13 5.56
N ASP A 709 1.36 -23.03 4.73
CA ASP A 709 -0.04 -22.97 5.19
C ASP A 709 -0.53 -24.25 5.86
N PHE A 710 0.06 -25.41 5.54
CA PHE A 710 -0.24 -26.64 6.25
C PHE A 710 0.04 -26.50 7.75
N VAL A 711 1.19 -25.91 8.10
CA VAL A 711 1.61 -25.70 9.50
C VAL A 711 0.71 -24.67 10.17
N THR A 712 0.54 -23.49 9.55
CA THR A 712 -0.20 -22.37 10.15
C THR A 712 -1.68 -22.70 10.32
N ASN A 713 -2.32 -23.36 9.34
CA ASN A 713 -3.71 -23.77 9.44
C ASN A 713 -3.91 -24.88 10.48
N SER A 714 -2.96 -25.80 10.61
CA SER A 714 -3.05 -26.88 11.59
C SER A 714 -3.07 -26.32 13.02
N VAL A 715 -2.20 -25.36 13.34
CA VAL A 715 -2.18 -24.74 14.68
C VAL A 715 -3.39 -23.84 14.94
N MET A 716 -3.93 -23.16 13.93
CA MET A 716 -5.14 -22.34 14.09
C MET A 716 -6.41 -23.18 14.24
N LYS A 717 -6.52 -24.30 13.51
CA LYS A 717 -7.68 -25.21 13.59
C LYS A 717 -7.57 -26.24 14.71
N GLN A 718 -6.38 -26.41 15.30
CA GLN A 718 -6.08 -27.45 16.28
C GLN A 718 -6.34 -28.88 15.76
N SER A 719 -6.19 -29.07 14.46
CA SER A 719 -6.39 -30.34 13.75
C SER A 719 -5.48 -30.41 12.54
N ILE A 720 -4.92 -31.59 12.26
CA ILE A 720 -4.09 -31.81 11.08
C ILE A 720 -4.96 -32.39 9.96
N ASP A 721 -5.05 -31.68 8.85
CA ASP A 721 -5.68 -32.20 7.64
C ASP A 721 -4.59 -32.66 6.66
N PHE A 722 -4.49 -33.98 6.48
CA PHE A 722 -3.49 -34.59 5.61
C PHE A 722 -3.87 -34.53 4.12
N LYS A 723 -5.01 -33.95 3.73
CA LYS A 723 -5.46 -33.86 2.32
C LYS A 723 -5.35 -32.46 1.73
N ASP A 724 -5.26 -31.44 2.58
CA ASP A 724 -5.19 -30.04 2.18
C ASP A 724 -3.73 -29.54 2.14
N ASN A 725 -3.43 -28.62 1.20
CA ASN A 725 -2.13 -27.94 1.04
C ASN A 725 -0.95 -28.78 0.51
N TYR A 726 -1.23 -29.86 -0.23
CA TYR A 726 -0.20 -30.54 -1.02
C TYR A 726 0.37 -29.62 -2.11
N LEU A 727 1.70 -29.52 -2.17
CA LEU A 727 2.38 -28.85 -3.28
C LEU A 727 2.63 -29.85 -4.40
N SER A 728 1.86 -29.78 -5.50
CA SER A 728 2.16 -30.55 -6.70
C SER A 728 3.26 -29.85 -7.50
N ILE A 729 4.52 -30.17 -7.19
CA ILE A 729 5.66 -29.64 -7.95
C ILE A 729 5.74 -30.42 -9.28
N SER A 730 5.60 -29.73 -10.42
CA SER A 730 5.69 -30.33 -11.76
C SER A 730 6.91 -29.80 -12.51
N SER A 731 7.53 -30.62 -13.35
CA SER A 731 8.82 -30.37 -14.01
C SER A 731 8.86 -29.22 -15.04
N ASN A 732 7.80 -28.42 -15.17
CA ASN A 732 7.71 -27.32 -16.12
C ASN A 732 7.86 -25.95 -15.45
N CYS A 733 9.07 -25.65 -14.95
CA CYS A 733 9.47 -24.27 -14.65
C CYS A 733 9.77 -23.52 -15.95
N ASN A 734 8.73 -23.06 -16.66
CA ASN A 734 8.89 -22.01 -17.66
C ASN A 734 9.02 -20.67 -16.94
N ILE A 735 10.26 -20.20 -16.81
CA ILE A 735 10.61 -18.83 -16.45
C ILE A 735 10.10 -17.94 -17.59
N MET A 736 8.99 -17.23 -17.38
CA MET A 736 8.65 -16.05 -18.18
C MET A 736 9.41 -14.86 -17.59
N PRO A 737 10.25 -14.17 -18.37
CA PRO A 737 10.92 -12.97 -17.90
C PRO A 737 9.90 -11.86 -17.69
N ILE A 738 9.89 -11.30 -16.49
CA ILE A 738 9.19 -10.06 -16.16
C ILE A 738 9.80 -8.95 -17.03
N LEU A 739 9.04 -8.52 -18.03
CA LEU A 739 9.30 -7.29 -18.77
C LEU A 739 8.79 -6.11 -17.94
N ASN A 740 9.72 -5.20 -17.60
CA ASN A 740 9.41 -3.86 -17.12
C ASN A 740 8.47 -3.14 -18.09
N ILE A 741 7.27 -2.77 -17.63
CA ILE A 741 6.54 -1.55 -18.00
C ILE A 741 5.82 -1.05 -16.75
#